data_AF-A0A534J4K3-F1
#
_entry.id   AF-A0A534J4K3-F1
#
_cell.length_a   1.000
_cell.length_b   1.000
_cell.length_c   1.000
_cell.angle_alpha   90.00
_cell.angle_beta   90.00
_cell.angle_gamma   90.00
#
_symmetry.space_group_name_H-M   'P 1'
#
loop_
_entity.id
_entity.type
_entity.pdbx_description
1 polymer ?
#
loop_
_entity_poly.entity_id
_entity_poly.type
_entity_poly.pdbx_seq_one_letter_code
_entity_poly.pdbx_strand_id
1 'polypeptide(L)'
;EGQAFREPMECYEDQGGCKRTANATKFKLLGEASRFTDTQKIEVQEAPEGLRGGEEPQRLSAFTEDDLTGKINPGMRVILNGILRSSQKGKPGARSTLFDILLDVNSIELEQVEFEEIEVTPEDVKKIEAEAADPDIYRKIVASIAPSIYGLSTEKEALALQLFSGVPKLMPDGRRIRGDIHLLLVGDPGCLVADERVVLGNGTIAKIEQFGQEHLGPIRTQVRLGAGSYRNGWARRFHRYENQPVLEVVTETGKSIKGTYNHPLLVWNPSTRTSGWKRLDELRVGDRLRVTHSTKCWKRALVPTGWEEPRYFHKSWHVKVPPFVDEELAAIMGYVVGAGWVQERRVGCIIAEDEADLAPKLNRFFEHVFGVRPKREARRGKVSNYVVNRTPVARWLRGLATKRVPDAVLQSRNSVAAAFLRWLFEADGSCFAKGRGRTAVTLRSAEIELLRDVQVLLLRWGIHSAILWGRAPRPHLHRGKEVRGGPSGSLVIRRTNSILRYARHVGFVSAKKRARLREVIKYVELRTRRWHAQISERIVSIRPAGRATVFDIEVPGPQRFIANGIISHNTAKSELLSYMSRLSPRGIYATGKAASAAGLCVAGESLVETSTGPRRIEEVVQEQFESTDRRQPVETTAAAGFVGTFNGGVNSVLKPLEAVWRLAPPPDLLEIHTESGGRLLLTPATKLMVKREREPRWIPAQFIRRGTIVATAAGGVAVDGGFAPGPMQWTRVSNVRVVPSNGRTSVYDLTVGDSHAFIANGFLVHNTAAAVRDEFGEGRWTLEAGALVLADKGLACLHPESQVFVDGSWTPVHSLFREDRAVTVGVDGEPVDISPLGRETLAVDPLTYTIVPRTASFLARRRYSGPMLSVTLDSGAVACLTPDHLVMDAEGGIWRELQTMAPGGTLWSVDPTSSVSDITRAMTTGNGEVLLSS
;
A
#
# COMPACT_ATOMS: atom_id res chain seq x y z
N GLU A 1 -22.26 -20.12 -49.57
CA GLU A 1 -22.38 -18.65 -49.68
C GLU A 1 -23.73 -18.25 -49.07
N GLY A 2 -23.78 -18.00 -47.76
CA GLY A 2 -25.03 -17.84 -47.00
C GLY A 2 -25.55 -16.40 -46.84
N GLN A 3 -25.05 -15.45 -47.64
CA GLN A 3 -25.49 -14.04 -47.51
C GLN A 3 -26.15 -13.45 -48.76
N ALA A 4 -26.32 -14.24 -49.83
CA ALA A 4 -27.14 -13.83 -50.96
C ALA A 4 -27.95 -15.02 -51.45
N PHE A 5 -29.27 -14.98 -51.26
CA PHE A 5 -30.18 -15.88 -51.97
C PHE A 5 -30.04 -15.60 -53.46
N ARG A 6 -29.38 -16.51 -54.18
CA ARG A 6 -29.27 -16.42 -55.64
C ARG A 6 -30.55 -17.03 -56.21
N GLU A 7 -31.40 -16.20 -56.78
CA GLU A 7 -32.62 -16.68 -57.43
C GLU A 7 -32.22 -17.70 -58.52
N PRO A 8 -32.84 -18.89 -58.54
CA PRO A 8 -32.61 -19.84 -59.61
C PRO A 8 -32.94 -19.18 -60.94
N MET A 9 -32.07 -19.35 -61.93
CA MET A 9 -32.22 -18.64 -63.21
C MET A 9 -33.15 -19.39 -64.18
N GLU A 10 -33.51 -20.65 -63.92
CA GLU A 10 -34.36 -21.42 -64.81
C GLU A 10 -35.13 -22.51 -64.06
N CYS A 11 -36.29 -22.90 -64.61
CA CYS A 11 -37.17 -23.91 -64.01
C CYS A 11 -36.85 -25.26 -64.63
N TYR A 12 -35.93 -25.98 -63.98
CA TYR A 12 -35.40 -27.26 -64.47
C TYR A 12 -36.49 -28.35 -64.51
N GLU A 13 -36.59 -29.04 -65.64
CA GLU A 13 -37.67 -29.98 -65.93
C GLU A 13 -37.59 -31.27 -65.09
N ASP A 14 -36.39 -31.66 -64.70
CA ASP A 14 -36.09 -32.81 -63.83
C ASP A 14 -36.61 -32.63 -62.39
N GLN A 15 -36.92 -31.40 -61.99
CA GLN A 15 -37.59 -31.05 -60.73
C GLN A 15 -39.08 -30.75 -60.92
N GLY A 16 -39.66 -31.08 -62.08
CA GLY A 16 -41.08 -30.85 -62.40
C GLY A 16 -41.39 -29.43 -62.90
N GLY A 17 -40.36 -28.69 -63.35
CA GLY A 17 -40.45 -27.29 -63.76
C GLY A 17 -40.95 -27.03 -65.19
N CYS A 18 -41.41 -25.80 -65.46
CA CYS A 18 -42.13 -25.44 -66.70
C CYS A 18 -41.26 -25.04 -67.91
N LYS A 19 -39.95 -25.33 -67.89
CA LYS A 19 -39.01 -25.18 -69.03
C LYS A 19 -38.82 -23.76 -69.60
N ARG A 20 -39.33 -22.72 -68.94
CA ARG A 20 -39.16 -21.34 -69.40
C ARG A 20 -37.78 -20.79 -69.05
N THR A 21 -37.17 -20.07 -69.99
CA THR A 21 -35.82 -19.52 -69.88
C THR A 21 -35.76 -18.32 -68.93
N ALA A 22 -34.55 -17.97 -68.47
CA ALA A 22 -34.30 -16.99 -67.40
C ALA A 22 -34.98 -15.61 -67.56
N ASN A 23 -35.22 -15.16 -68.79
CA ASN A 23 -35.87 -13.87 -69.04
C ASN A 23 -37.41 -13.94 -68.97
N ALA A 24 -38.00 -15.13 -68.95
CA ALA A 24 -39.45 -15.34 -68.98
C ALA A 24 -40.03 -15.80 -67.63
N THR A 25 -39.20 -16.08 -66.63
CA THR A 25 -39.63 -16.63 -65.34
C THR A 25 -38.93 -15.91 -64.19
N LYS A 26 -39.69 -15.09 -63.46
CA LYS A 26 -39.26 -14.55 -62.16
C LYS A 26 -39.61 -15.57 -61.08
N PHE A 27 -38.61 -16.20 -60.49
CA PHE A 27 -38.82 -17.05 -59.33
C PHE A 27 -39.17 -16.18 -58.13
N LYS A 28 -40.35 -16.42 -57.58
CA LYS A 28 -40.79 -15.73 -56.37
C LYS A 28 -40.43 -16.62 -55.19
N LEU A 29 -39.56 -16.13 -54.30
CA LEU A 29 -39.27 -16.82 -53.04
C LEU A 29 -40.58 -16.97 -52.26
N LEU A 30 -41.04 -18.21 -52.10
CA LEU A 30 -42.20 -18.52 -51.29
C LEU A 30 -41.73 -18.78 -49.87
N GLY A 31 -41.63 -17.69 -49.10
CA GLY A 31 -41.22 -17.76 -47.70
C GLY A 31 -42.06 -18.73 -46.88
N GLU A 32 -43.38 -18.77 -47.11
CA GLU A 32 -44.33 -19.64 -46.38
C GLU A 32 -44.11 -21.14 -46.61
N ALA A 33 -43.45 -21.54 -47.70
CA ALA A 33 -43.14 -22.95 -48.01
C ALA A 33 -41.69 -23.33 -47.70
N SER A 34 -40.88 -22.38 -47.22
CA SER A 34 -39.46 -22.57 -46.96
C SER A 34 -39.22 -22.97 -45.50
N ARG A 35 -38.28 -23.90 -45.25
CA ARG A 35 -37.79 -24.18 -43.90
C ARG A 35 -36.55 -23.34 -43.64
N PHE A 36 -36.61 -22.50 -42.62
CA PHE A 36 -35.51 -21.66 -42.20
C PHE A 36 -34.77 -22.33 -41.04
N THR A 37 -33.45 -22.23 -41.05
CA THR A 37 -32.58 -22.63 -39.93
C THR A 37 -31.97 -21.38 -39.34
N ASP A 38 -31.98 -21.30 -38.02
CA ASP A 38 -31.45 -20.15 -37.31
C ASP A 38 -29.93 -20.11 -37.46
N THR A 39 -29.38 -18.93 -37.72
CA THR A 39 -27.94 -18.69 -37.85
C THR A 39 -27.56 -17.41 -37.11
N GLN A 40 -26.45 -17.45 -36.40
CA GLN A 40 -25.90 -16.30 -35.69
C GLN A 40 -24.44 -16.13 -36.08
N LYS A 41 -24.11 -14.92 -36.54
CA LYS A 41 -22.72 -14.52 -36.75
C LYS A 41 -22.21 -13.87 -35.48
N ILE A 42 -21.10 -14.39 -34.96
CA ILE A 42 -20.40 -13.86 -33.79
C ILE A 42 -18.99 -13.43 -34.18
N GLU A 43 -18.45 -12.42 -33.51
CA GLU A 43 -17.05 -12.00 -33.67
C GLU A 43 -16.33 -12.26 -32.36
N VAL A 44 -15.35 -13.16 -32.39
CA VAL A 44 -14.58 -13.53 -31.21
C VAL A 44 -13.21 -12.87 -31.27
N GLN A 45 -12.84 -12.25 -30.15
CA GLN A 45 -11.56 -11.59 -29.97
C GLN A 45 -10.69 -12.42 -29.03
N GLU A 46 -9.41 -12.57 -29.38
CA GLU A 46 -8.46 -13.27 -28.53
C GLU A 46 -8.36 -12.63 -27.14
N ALA A 47 -8.30 -13.46 -26.10
CA ALA A 47 -8.29 -12.98 -24.72
C ALA A 47 -6.99 -12.23 -24.41
N PRO A 48 -7.05 -10.97 -23.92
CA PRO A 48 -5.87 -10.14 -23.72
C PRO A 48 -4.94 -10.67 -22.62
N GLU A 49 -5.39 -11.61 -21.78
CA GLU A 49 -4.60 -12.24 -20.74
C GLU A 49 -3.52 -13.19 -21.29
N GLY A 50 -3.67 -13.68 -22.52
CA GLY A 50 -2.70 -14.56 -23.20
C GLY A 50 -1.68 -13.83 -24.08
N LEU A 51 -1.92 -12.55 -24.39
CA LEU A 51 -1.13 -11.78 -25.36
C LEU A 51 0.18 -11.26 -24.77
N ARG A 52 1.24 -11.23 -25.59
CA ARG A 52 2.51 -10.62 -25.19
C ARG A 52 2.40 -9.10 -25.27
N GLY A 53 3.07 -8.40 -24.36
CA GLY A 53 2.95 -6.95 -24.24
C GLY A 53 3.24 -6.21 -25.56
N GLY A 54 2.24 -5.49 -26.05
CA GLY A 54 2.31 -4.69 -27.28
C GLY A 54 1.61 -5.28 -28.51
N GLU A 55 1.10 -6.52 -28.43
CA GLU A 55 0.28 -7.11 -29.50
C GLU A 55 -1.19 -6.69 -29.37
N GLU A 56 -1.79 -6.34 -30.51
CA GLU A 56 -3.23 -6.08 -30.60
C GLU A 56 -3.99 -7.42 -30.70
N PRO A 57 -5.06 -7.62 -29.91
CA PRO A 57 -5.86 -8.83 -29.98
C PRO A 57 -6.49 -8.99 -31.37
N GLN A 58 -6.33 -10.16 -31.98
CA GLN A 58 -6.94 -10.45 -33.28
C GLN A 58 -8.40 -10.86 -33.13
N ARG A 59 -9.18 -10.60 -34.18
CA ARG A 59 -10.60 -10.91 -34.26
C ARG A 59 -10.84 -11.95 -35.35
N LEU A 60 -11.74 -12.88 -35.08
CA LEU A 60 -12.19 -13.89 -36.03
C LEU A 60 -13.72 -13.91 -36.05
N SER A 61 -14.29 -13.77 -37.24
CA SER A 61 -15.74 -13.99 -37.41
C SER A 61 -16.04 -15.48 -37.38
N ALA A 62 -17.03 -15.87 -36.60
CA ALA A 62 -17.53 -17.23 -36.53
C ALA A 62 -19.04 -17.28 -36.77
N PHE A 63 -19.53 -18.38 -37.32
CA PHE A 63 -20.95 -18.62 -37.57
C PHE A 63 -21.40 -19.84 -36.77
N THR A 64 -22.50 -19.69 -36.05
CA THR A 64 -23.19 -20.78 -35.34
C THR A 64 -24.53 -21.00 -36.02
N GLU A 65 -24.93 -22.24 -36.22
CA GLU A 65 -26.21 -22.60 -36.86
C GLU A 65 -27.02 -23.52 -35.94
N ASP A 66 -28.33 -23.57 -36.17
CA ASP A 66 -29.29 -24.44 -35.49
C ASP A 66 -29.22 -24.33 -33.97
N ASP A 67 -28.90 -25.42 -33.26
CA ASP A 67 -28.92 -25.50 -31.80
C ASP A 67 -27.82 -24.68 -31.12
N LEU A 68 -26.79 -24.24 -31.86
CA LEU A 68 -25.72 -23.40 -31.33
C LEU A 68 -26.08 -21.90 -31.34
N THR A 69 -27.11 -21.53 -32.09
CA THR A 69 -27.57 -20.15 -32.24
C THR A 69 -28.20 -19.64 -30.92
N GLY A 70 -27.80 -18.45 -30.49
CA GLY A 70 -28.33 -17.79 -29.30
C GLY A 70 -27.72 -18.25 -27.98
N LYS A 71 -26.78 -19.20 -28.00
CA LYS A 71 -26.08 -19.67 -26.78
C LYS A 71 -24.96 -18.73 -26.30
N ILE A 72 -24.49 -17.81 -27.15
CA ILE A 72 -23.42 -16.85 -26.81
C ILE A 72 -23.96 -15.43 -26.84
N ASN A 73 -23.74 -14.71 -25.74
CA ASN A 73 -23.99 -13.28 -25.63
C ASN A 73 -22.67 -12.49 -25.66
N PRO A 74 -22.70 -11.23 -26.14
CA PRO A 74 -21.55 -10.34 -26.07
C PRO A 74 -21.02 -10.21 -24.63
N GLY A 75 -19.70 -10.21 -24.48
CA GLY A 75 -19.02 -10.12 -23.18
C GLY A 75 -18.77 -11.48 -22.50
N MET A 76 -19.39 -12.56 -22.98
CA MET A 76 -19.10 -13.91 -22.48
C MET A 76 -17.72 -14.39 -22.94
N ARG A 77 -16.98 -15.02 -22.03
CA ARG A 77 -15.74 -15.73 -22.38
C ARG A 77 -16.09 -17.13 -22.88
N VAL A 78 -15.64 -17.44 -24.10
CA VAL A 78 -16.05 -18.66 -24.81
C VAL A 78 -14.87 -19.32 -25.52
N ILE A 79 -14.89 -20.65 -25.59
CA ILE A 79 -13.99 -21.46 -26.42
C ILE A 79 -14.82 -22.02 -27.59
N LEU A 80 -14.40 -21.72 -28.83
CA LEU A 80 -15.10 -22.15 -30.05
C LEU A 80 -14.30 -23.20 -30.80
N ASN A 81 -14.94 -24.35 -31.06
CA ASN A 81 -14.39 -25.43 -31.87
C ASN A 81 -15.12 -25.46 -33.22
N GLY A 82 -14.41 -25.33 -34.35
CA GLY A 82 -15.05 -25.20 -35.66
C GLY A 82 -14.13 -25.43 -36.86
N ILE A 83 -14.69 -25.32 -38.07
CA ILE A 83 -13.98 -25.48 -39.35
C ILE A 83 -13.70 -24.11 -39.95
N LEU A 84 -12.43 -23.82 -40.22
CA LEU A 84 -12.03 -22.56 -40.84
C LEU A 84 -12.35 -22.58 -42.35
N ARG A 85 -13.06 -21.57 -42.85
CA ARG A 85 -13.40 -21.38 -44.26
C ARG A 85 -12.91 -20.02 -44.75
N SER A 86 -12.54 -19.93 -46.03
CA SER A 86 -12.19 -18.66 -46.67
C SER A 86 -13.25 -18.27 -47.71
N SER A 87 -13.63 -16.98 -47.73
CA SER A 87 -14.55 -16.41 -48.70
C SER A 87 -13.93 -15.20 -49.38
N GLN A 88 -14.07 -15.11 -50.70
CA GLN A 88 -13.44 -14.07 -51.51
C GLN A 88 -14.24 -12.75 -51.40
N LYS A 89 -13.56 -11.65 -51.06
CA LYS A 89 -14.18 -10.36 -50.76
C LYS A 89 -14.43 -9.56 -52.04
N GLY A 90 -15.68 -9.40 -52.48
CA GLY A 90 -15.99 -8.61 -53.68
C GLY A 90 -17.45 -8.66 -54.12
N LYS A 91 -17.83 -7.79 -55.06
CA LYS A 91 -19.16 -7.84 -55.69
C LYS A 91 -19.32 -9.14 -56.50
N PRO A 92 -20.52 -9.74 -56.56
CA PRO A 92 -20.77 -10.93 -57.36
C PRO A 92 -20.30 -10.72 -58.81
N GLY A 93 -19.34 -11.51 -59.27
CA GLY A 93 -18.77 -11.44 -60.62
C GLY A 93 -17.41 -10.74 -60.75
N ALA A 94 -16.90 -10.07 -59.72
CA ALA A 94 -15.56 -9.47 -59.72
C ALA A 94 -14.56 -10.33 -58.93
N ARG A 95 -13.53 -10.87 -59.59
CA ARG A 95 -12.46 -11.67 -58.94
C ARG A 95 -11.57 -10.75 -58.11
N SER A 96 -11.45 -11.02 -56.81
CA SER A 96 -10.69 -10.22 -55.84
C SER A 96 -9.64 -11.06 -55.11
N THR A 97 -8.42 -10.56 -54.97
CA THR A 97 -7.36 -11.32 -54.27
C THR A 97 -7.49 -11.31 -52.73
N LEU A 98 -8.48 -10.61 -52.19
CA LEU A 98 -8.73 -10.51 -50.75
C LEU A 98 -9.71 -11.61 -50.30
N PHE A 99 -9.35 -12.32 -49.24
CA PHE A 99 -10.16 -13.38 -48.65
C PHE A 99 -10.45 -13.05 -47.19
N ASP A 100 -11.71 -13.17 -46.78
CA ASP A 100 -12.12 -13.20 -45.38
C ASP A 100 -12.05 -14.64 -44.89
N ILE A 101 -11.43 -14.83 -43.72
CA ILE A 101 -11.37 -16.11 -43.03
C ILE A 101 -12.46 -16.09 -41.96
N LEU A 102 -13.31 -17.10 -41.96
CA LEU A 102 -14.44 -17.26 -41.05
C LEU A 102 -14.47 -18.68 -40.49
N LEU A 103 -14.90 -18.81 -39.24
CA LEU A 103 -14.98 -20.09 -38.53
C LEU A 103 -16.42 -20.59 -38.50
N ASP A 104 -16.66 -21.78 -39.02
CA ASP A 104 -17.95 -22.46 -38.96
C ASP A 104 -17.99 -23.28 -37.66
N VAL A 105 -18.77 -22.86 -36.67
CA VAL A 105 -18.69 -23.35 -35.29
C VAL A 105 -19.48 -24.63 -35.14
N ASN A 106 -18.79 -25.68 -34.67
CA ASN A 106 -19.40 -26.98 -34.37
C ASN A 106 -19.70 -27.16 -32.87
N SER A 107 -19.00 -26.42 -31.99
CA SER A 107 -19.15 -26.54 -30.54
C SER A 107 -18.70 -25.26 -29.83
N ILE A 108 -19.39 -24.94 -28.73
CA ILE A 108 -19.20 -23.77 -27.87
C ILE A 108 -19.05 -24.23 -26.42
N GLU A 109 -18.01 -23.76 -25.72
CA GLU A 109 -17.83 -23.91 -24.28
C GLU A 109 -17.81 -22.52 -23.59
N LEU A 110 -18.57 -22.33 -22.51
CA LEU A 110 -18.66 -21.06 -21.76
C LEU A 110 -17.75 -21.07 -20.52
N GLU A 111 -16.97 -20.01 -20.29
CA GLU A 111 -16.07 -19.87 -19.14
C GLU A 111 -16.69 -18.87 -18.11
N GLN A 112 -17.41 -19.36 -17.10
CA GLN A 112 -18.07 -18.56 -16.05
C GLN A 112 -17.35 -18.65 -14.70
N VAL A 113 -17.23 -17.53 -13.94
CA VAL A 113 -16.92 -17.57 -12.50
C VAL A 113 -17.64 -16.44 -11.74
N GLU A 114 -18.84 -16.73 -11.21
CA GLU A 114 -19.45 -16.03 -10.06
C GLU A 114 -19.83 -17.04 -8.96
N PHE A 115 -19.79 -16.63 -7.69
CA PHE A 115 -19.74 -17.49 -6.49
C PHE A 115 -21.09 -17.77 -5.79
N GLU A 116 -22.24 -17.46 -6.41
CA GLU A 116 -23.56 -17.66 -5.77
C GLU A 116 -24.45 -18.75 -6.40
N GLU A 117 -23.95 -19.53 -7.37
CA GLU A 117 -24.53 -20.83 -7.72
C GLU A 117 -23.41 -21.88 -7.77
N ILE A 118 -23.17 -22.55 -6.63
CA ILE A 118 -22.47 -23.84 -6.67
C ILE A 118 -23.54 -24.86 -7.10
N GLU A 119 -23.61 -25.17 -8.39
CA GLU A 119 -24.33 -26.36 -8.84
C GLU A 119 -23.62 -27.59 -8.27
N VAL A 120 -24.19 -28.19 -7.23
CA VAL A 120 -23.64 -29.39 -6.61
C VAL A 120 -23.94 -30.57 -7.53
N THR A 121 -22.95 -30.98 -8.31
CA THR A 121 -23.06 -32.15 -9.21
C THR A 121 -23.23 -33.44 -8.41
N PRO A 122 -23.79 -34.53 -8.98
CA PRO A 122 -23.84 -35.84 -8.32
C PRO A 122 -22.46 -36.34 -7.88
N GLU A 123 -21.41 -36.01 -8.62
CA GLU A 123 -20.02 -36.28 -8.26
C GLU A 123 -19.58 -35.46 -7.05
N ASP A 124 -19.99 -34.19 -6.96
CA ASP A 124 -19.71 -33.35 -5.80
C ASP A 124 -20.51 -33.79 -4.57
N VAL A 125 -21.76 -34.24 -4.73
CA VAL A 125 -22.51 -34.94 -3.67
C VAL A 125 -21.72 -36.15 -3.19
N LYS A 126 -21.23 -36.99 -4.09
CA LYS A 126 -20.45 -38.18 -3.73
C LYS A 126 -19.13 -37.83 -3.02
N LYS A 127 -18.46 -36.74 -3.42
CA LYS A 127 -17.27 -36.23 -2.71
C LYS A 127 -17.61 -35.65 -1.36
N ILE A 128 -18.71 -34.90 -1.26
CA ILE A 128 -19.21 -34.34 0.00
C ILE A 128 -19.57 -35.48 0.96
N GLU A 129 -20.24 -36.52 0.49
CA GLU A 129 -20.57 -37.72 1.28
C GLU A 129 -19.31 -38.49 1.69
N ALA A 130 -18.33 -38.64 0.80
CA ALA A 130 -17.05 -39.28 1.10
C ALA A 130 -16.21 -38.49 2.13
N GLU A 131 -16.15 -37.16 2.01
CA GLU A 131 -15.48 -36.28 2.98
C GLU A 131 -16.27 -36.16 4.28
N ALA A 132 -17.60 -36.20 4.25
CA ALA A 132 -18.45 -36.23 5.44
C ALA A 132 -18.28 -37.54 6.24
N ALA A 133 -17.91 -38.63 5.57
CA ALA A 133 -17.54 -39.89 6.21
C ALA A 133 -16.13 -39.88 6.84
N ASP A 134 -15.33 -38.83 6.60
CA ASP A 134 -14.01 -38.68 7.20
C ASP A 134 -14.14 -38.29 8.70
N PRO A 135 -13.57 -39.07 9.63
CA PRO A 135 -13.62 -38.76 11.06
C PRO A 135 -12.96 -37.42 11.45
N ASP A 136 -12.08 -36.86 10.60
CA ASP A 136 -11.40 -35.57 10.82
C ASP A 136 -12.03 -34.40 10.05
N ILE A 137 -13.23 -34.55 9.46
CA ILE A 137 -13.88 -33.51 8.64
C ILE A 137 -14.01 -32.16 9.37
N TYR A 138 -14.30 -32.19 10.68
CA TYR A 138 -14.41 -31.00 11.51
C TYR A 138 -13.09 -30.22 11.55
N ARG A 139 -11.95 -30.90 11.72
CA ARG A 139 -10.62 -30.27 11.67
C ARG A 139 -10.30 -29.72 10.28
N LYS A 140 -10.68 -30.44 9.22
CA LYS A 140 -10.49 -29.99 7.84
C LYS A 140 -11.26 -28.69 7.55
N ILE A 141 -12.49 -28.57 8.04
CA ILE A 141 -13.31 -27.35 7.94
C ILE A 141 -12.66 -26.19 8.71
N VAL A 142 -12.22 -26.41 9.95
CA VAL A 142 -11.54 -25.35 10.73
C VAL A 142 -10.24 -24.90 10.05
N ALA A 143 -9.49 -25.83 9.46
CA ALA A 143 -8.26 -25.53 8.73
C ALA A 143 -8.52 -24.79 7.40
N SER A 144 -9.70 -24.96 6.78
CA SER A 144 -10.06 -24.27 5.53
C SER A 144 -10.49 -22.82 5.73
N ILE A 145 -10.85 -22.41 6.95
CA ILE A 145 -11.19 -21.01 7.27
C ILE A 145 -9.93 -20.15 7.38
N ALA A 146 -9.85 -19.10 6.55
CA ALA A 146 -8.73 -18.16 6.46
C ALA A 146 -7.36 -18.87 6.49
N PRO A 147 -7.05 -19.76 5.53
CA PRO A 147 -5.89 -20.66 5.58
C PRO A 147 -4.55 -19.90 5.55
N SER A 148 -4.56 -18.63 5.15
CA SER A 148 -3.41 -17.71 5.16
C SER A 148 -3.03 -17.18 6.55
N ILE A 149 -3.90 -17.37 7.55
CA ILE A 149 -3.69 -17.04 8.96
C ILE A 149 -3.29 -18.34 9.68
N TYR A 150 -2.05 -18.42 10.14
CA TYR A 150 -1.53 -19.62 10.79
C TYR A 150 -1.90 -19.65 12.28
N GLY A 151 -2.38 -20.79 12.78
CA GLY A 151 -2.84 -20.93 14.16
C GLY A 151 -4.29 -20.47 14.35
N LEU A 152 -4.60 -19.93 15.54
CA LEU A 152 -5.94 -19.48 15.95
C LEU A 152 -7.02 -20.56 15.74
N SER A 153 -6.69 -21.82 16.05
CA SER A 153 -7.55 -22.96 15.80
C SER A 153 -8.88 -22.83 16.52
N THR A 154 -8.87 -22.29 17.74
CA THR A 154 -10.08 -22.07 18.56
C THR A 154 -10.96 -20.97 17.99
N GLU A 155 -10.37 -19.88 17.49
CA GLU A 155 -11.10 -18.77 16.89
C GLU A 155 -11.65 -19.14 15.51
N LYS A 156 -10.88 -19.86 14.71
CA LYS A 156 -11.33 -20.43 13.44
C LYS A 156 -12.41 -21.48 13.66
N GLU A 157 -12.31 -22.26 14.73
CA GLU A 157 -13.34 -23.21 15.15
C GLU A 157 -14.61 -22.48 15.58
N ALA A 158 -14.51 -21.40 16.35
CA ALA A 158 -15.66 -20.56 16.70
C ALA A 158 -16.32 -19.95 15.45
N LEU A 159 -15.53 -19.49 14.47
CA LEU A 159 -16.04 -19.02 13.17
C LEU A 159 -16.72 -20.14 12.38
N ALA A 160 -16.11 -21.34 12.33
CA ALA A 160 -16.72 -22.52 11.70
C ALA A 160 -18.09 -22.82 12.33
N LEU A 161 -18.15 -22.91 13.66
CA LEU A 161 -19.38 -23.19 14.39
C LEU A 161 -20.46 -22.13 14.13
N GLN A 162 -20.10 -20.85 14.09
CA GLN A 162 -21.06 -19.77 13.78
C GLN A 162 -21.55 -19.79 12.32
N LEU A 163 -20.71 -20.22 11.37
CA LEU A 163 -21.11 -20.42 9.97
C LEU A 163 -22.18 -21.51 9.84
N PHE A 164 -22.13 -22.56 10.66
CA PHE A 164 -23.11 -23.65 10.65
C PHE A 164 -24.30 -23.44 11.61
N SER A 165 -24.20 -22.60 12.66
CA SER A 165 -25.32 -22.29 13.56
C SER A 165 -25.12 -21.00 14.39
N GLY A 166 -26.08 -20.07 14.32
CA GLY A 166 -26.22 -18.91 15.21
C GLY A 166 -27.62 -18.87 15.83
N VAL A 167 -27.78 -18.36 17.06
CA VAL A 167 -29.06 -18.38 17.80
C VAL A 167 -30.16 -17.72 16.95
N PRO A 168 -31.15 -18.49 16.45
CA PRO A 168 -32.19 -17.95 15.60
C PRO A 168 -33.20 -17.16 16.44
N LYS A 169 -33.58 -15.96 15.99
CA LYS A 169 -34.67 -15.21 16.60
C LYS A 169 -35.97 -15.56 15.87
N LEU A 170 -36.91 -16.14 16.60
CA LEU A 170 -38.27 -16.35 16.13
C LEU A 170 -39.09 -15.10 16.40
N MET A 171 -39.60 -14.51 15.32
CA MET A 171 -40.52 -13.37 15.41
C MET A 171 -41.94 -13.86 15.74
N PRO A 172 -42.82 -13.00 16.30
CA PRO A 172 -44.21 -13.37 16.63
C PRO A 172 -45.05 -13.83 15.43
N ASP A 173 -44.63 -13.52 14.21
CA ASP A 173 -45.27 -13.91 12.95
C ASP A 173 -44.74 -15.23 12.36
N GLY A 174 -43.87 -15.96 13.09
CA GLY A 174 -43.32 -17.24 12.68
C GLY A 174 -42.09 -17.15 11.76
N ARG A 175 -41.64 -15.95 11.36
CA ARG A 175 -40.43 -15.79 10.56
C ARG A 175 -39.17 -16.06 11.41
N ARG A 176 -38.25 -16.84 10.85
CA ARG A 176 -36.96 -17.18 11.46
C ARG A 176 -35.88 -16.25 10.92
N ILE A 177 -35.33 -15.39 11.79
CA ILE A 177 -34.18 -14.55 11.45
C ILE A 177 -32.92 -15.30 11.89
N ARG A 178 -32.05 -15.63 10.94
CA ARG A 178 -30.68 -16.09 11.23
C ARG A 178 -29.94 -14.93 11.90
N GLY A 179 -29.30 -15.16 13.04
CA GLY A 179 -28.41 -14.16 13.62
C GLY A 179 -27.18 -13.98 12.75
N ASP A 180 -26.91 -12.74 12.33
CA ASP A 180 -25.72 -12.41 11.55
C ASP A 180 -24.44 -12.60 12.37
N ILE A 181 -23.37 -13.04 11.72
CA ILE A 181 -22.05 -13.21 12.32
C ILE A 181 -21.35 -11.85 12.38
N HIS A 182 -20.75 -11.54 13.53
CA HIS A 182 -20.05 -10.28 13.79
C HIS A 182 -18.65 -10.54 14.42
N LEU A 183 -17.73 -11.28 13.75
CA LEU A 183 -16.37 -11.66 14.27
C LEU A 183 -15.12 -11.33 13.40
N LEU A 184 -14.16 -10.50 13.88
CA LEU A 184 -12.97 -9.95 13.15
C LEU A 184 -11.75 -10.78 13.36
N LEU A 185 -11.40 -11.50 12.31
CA LEU A 185 -10.14 -12.17 12.21
C LEU A 185 -9.15 -11.32 11.40
N VAL A 186 -8.37 -10.48 12.09
CA VAL A 186 -7.20 -9.84 11.50
C VAL A 186 -5.97 -10.70 11.76
N GLY A 187 -5.41 -11.27 10.70
CA GLY A 187 -4.19 -12.07 10.82
C GLY A 187 -2.98 -11.25 11.21
N ASP A 188 -1.99 -11.91 11.81
CA ASP A 188 -0.77 -11.30 12.34
C ASP A 188 -0.06 -10.36 11.35
N PRO A 189 0.63 -9.31 11.82
CA PRO A 189 1.40 -8.39 10.99
C PRO A 189 2.76 -8.98 10.59
N GLY A 190 3.26 -8.60 9.40
CA GLY A 190 4.54 -9.03 8.87
C GLY A 190 5.71 -8.29 9.51
N CYS A 191 6.32 -8.84 10.55
CA CYS A 191 7.31 -8.11 11.35
C CYS A 191 8.70 -8.75 11.30
N LEU A 192 9.72 -7.97 11.62
CA LEU A 192 11.12 -8.36 11.74
C LEU A 192 11.55 -8.43 13.22
N VAL A 193 12.57 -9.21 13.57
CA VAL A 193 13.06 -9.23 14.96
C VAL A 193 13.84 -7.96 15.33
N ALA A 194 13.96 -7.67 16.63
CA ALA A 194 14.64 -6.47 17.17
C ALA A 194 16.01 -6.15 16.53
N ASP A 195 16.86 -7.18 16.38
CA ASP A 195 18.26 -7.03 15.96
C ASP A 195 18.43 -6.80 14.44
N GLU A 196 17.34 -6.74 13.68
CA GLU A 196 17.38 -6.53 12.22
C GLU A 196 17.83 -5.09 11.89
N ARG A 197 18.85 -4.98 11.03
CA ARG A 197 19.55 -3.71 10.75
C ARG A 197 18.93 -3.01 9.56
N VAL A 198 18.26 -1.90 9.82
CA VAL A 198 17.60 -1.07 8.81
C VAL A 198 18.53 0.06 8.36
N VAL A 199 18.55 0.31 7.05
CA VAL A 199 19.35 1.40 6.46
C VAL A 199 18.54 2.69 6.47
N LEU A 200 19.05 3.70 7.16
CA LEU A 200 18.44 5.02 7.26
C LEU A 200 18.63 5.85 5.98
N GLY A 201 17.86 6.91 5.87
CA GLY A 201 17.82 7.81 4.72
C GLY A 201 19.19 8.40 4.39
N ASN A 202 20.02 8.71 5.39
CA ASN A 202 21.38 9.24 5.21
C ASN A 202 22.46 8.15 4.97
N GLY A 203 22.05 6.87 4.89
CA GLY A 203 22.92 5.70 4.73
C GLY A 203 23.55 5.16 6.03
N THR A 204 23.23 5.72 7.20
CA THR A 204 23.57 5.07 8.47
C THR A 204 22.69 3.85 8.73
N ILE A 205 23.02 3.06 9.74
CA ILE A 205 22.31 1.83 10.06
C ILE A 205 21.84 1.92 11.50
N ALA A 206 20.61 1.49 11.76
CA ALA A 206 20.04 1.35 13.09
C ALA A 206 19.30 0.02 13.18
N LYS A 207 19.19 -0.55 14.37
CA LYS A 207 18.36 -1.73 14.60
C LYS A 207 16.90 -1.31 14.63
N ILE A 208 15.99 -2.15 14.14
CA ILE A 208 14.58 -1.78 14.01
C ILE A 208 13.95 -1.42 15.37
N GLU A 209 14.34 -2.09 16.45
CA GLU A 209 13.85 -1.79 17.81
C GLU A 209 14.14 -0.36 18.28
N GLN A 210 15.13 0.31 17.69
CA GLN A 210 15.57 1.65 18.11
C GLN A 210 14.70 2.77 17.53
N PHE A 211 13.71 2.44 16.70
CA PHE A 211 12.93 3.43 15.98
C PHE A 211 11.81 4.02 16.83
N GLY A 212 11.28 3.25 17.78
CA GLY A 212 10.23 3.67 18.70
C GLY A 212 10.18 2.77 19.92
N GLN A 213 9.33 3.13 20.89
CA GLN A 213 9.16 2.38 22.15
C GLN A 213 7.81 1.67 22.20
N GLU A 214 6.77 2.33 21.71
CA GLU A 214 5.37 1.94 21.87
C GLU A 214 4.77 1.41 20.57
N HIS A 215 3.86 0.44 20.69
CA HIS A 215 3.12 -0.08 19.55
C HIS A 215 2.21 1.02 18.95
N LEU A 216 2.27 1.20 17.62
CA LEU A 216 1.63 2.28 16.86
C LEU A 216 2.13 3.69 17.21
N GLY A 217 3.25 3.79 17.94
CA GLY A 217 3.87 5.07 18.27
C GLY A 217 4.25 5.86 17.01
N PRO A 218 4.01 7.19 16.99
CA PRO A 218 4.45 8.03 15.89
C PRO A 218 5.97 8.08 15.84
N ILE A 219 6.54 7.94 14.64
CA ILE A 219 7.97 8.09 14.39
C ILE A 219 8.19 9.01 13.19
N ARG A 220 9.36 9.64 13.12
CA ARG A 220 9.75 10.47 11.96
C ARG A 220 11.15 10.09 11.50
N THR A 221 11.29 8.85 11.06
CA THR A 221 12.59 8.27 10.73
C THR A 221 12.71 8.05 9.23
N GLN A 222 13.67 8.71 8.59
CA GLN A 222 13.89 8.51 7.16
C GLN A 222 14.62 7.17 6.91
N VAL A 223 14.14 6.36 5.97
CA VAL A 223 14.71 5.05 5.60
C VAL A 223 14.95 4.91 4.11
N ARG A 224 15.82 3.96 3.74
CA ARG A 224 16.21 3.70 2.35
C ARG A 224 15.28 2.69 1.68
N LEU A 225 14.80 3.00 0.47
CA LEU A 225 13.77 2.19 -0.22
C LEU A 225 14.31 1.08 -1.15
N GLY A 226 15.58 1.14 -1.59
CA GLY A 226 16.26 0.01 -2.22
C GLY A 226 15.98 -0.33 -3.70
N ALA A 227 15.38 0.57 -4.49
CA ALA A 227 15.09 0.33 -5.93
C ALA A 227 15.93 1.20 -6.90
N GLY A 228 17.22 0.87 -7.04
CA GLY A 228 18.10 1.40 -8.11
C GLY A 228 18.48 2.89 -8.05
N SER A 229 17.70 3.70 -7.33
CA SER A 229 18.00 5.07 -6.98
C SER A 229 18.06 5.18 -5.45
N TYR A 230 18.93 6.06 -4.97
CA TYR A 230 19.11 6.40 -3.57
C TYR A 230 17.90 7.17 -3.02
N ARG A 231 16.69 6.62 -3.20
CA ARG A 231 15.43 7.17 -2.75
C ARG A 231 15.17 6.82 -1.31
N ASN A 232 14.63 7.80 -0.61
CA ASN A 232 14.30 7.71 0.80
C ASN A 232 12.79 7.80 0.97
N GLY A 233 12.27 7.09 1.98
CA GLY A 233 10.91 7.23 2.47
C GLY A 233 10.93 7.66 3.93
N TRP A 234 9.81 8.18 4.42
CA TRP A 234 9.64 8.50 5.83
C TRP A 234 8.86 7.37 6.49
N ALA A 235 9.47 6.72 7.47
CA ALA A 235 8.75 5.85 8.38
C ALA A 235 7.95 6.72 9.36
N ARG A 236 6.64 6.45 9.49
CA ARG A 236 5.68 7.27 10.25
C ARG A 236 5.08 6.59 11.48
N ARG A 237 4.96 5.26 11.44
CA ARG A 237 4.46 4.46 12.57
C ARG A 237 5.43 3.34 12.90
N PHE A 238 5.50 3.02 14.18
CA PHE A 238 6.30 1.93 14.72
C PHE A 238 5.41 0.82 15.23
N HIS A 239 5.72 -0.42 14.87
CA HIS A 239 5.00 -1.60 15.33
C HIS A 239 5.89 -2.42 16.24
N ARG A 240 5.27 -3.00 17.27
CA ARG A 240 5.92 -3.89 18.24
C ARG A 240 4.90 -4.92 18.66
N TYR A 241 5.26 -6.19 18.52
CA TYR A 241 4.43 -7.33 18.91
C TYR A 241 5.26 -8.33 19.66
N GLU A 242 4.79 -8.74 20.82
CA GLU A 242 5.54 -9.64 21.70
C GLU A 242 5.27 -11.11 21.35
N ASN A 243 6.26 -11.94 21.65
CA ASN A 243 6.14 -13.39 21.61
C ASN A 243 5.60 -13.96 20.27
N GLN A 244 6.09 -13.50 19.12
CA GLN A 244 5.65 -13.97 17.80
C GLN A 244 6.54 -15.10 17.27
N PRO A 245 5.97 -16.11 16.57
CA PRO A 245 6.77 -17.16 15.93
C PRO A 245 7.55 -16.59 14.73
N VAL A 246 8.84 -16.95 14.63
CA VAL A 246 9.74 -16.39 13.61
C VAL A 246 10.42 -17.45 12.74
N LEU A 247 10.64 -17.10 11.48
CA LEU A 247 11.48 -17.82 10.52
C LEU A 247 12.78 -17.05 10.28
N GLU A 248 13.90 -17.77 10.18
CA GLU A 248 15.17 -17.25 9.68
C GLU A 248 15.37 -17.71 8.23
N VAL A 249 15.55 -16.74 7.34
CA VAL A 249 16.00 -16.97 5.97
C VAL A 249 17.47 -16.61 5.87
N VAL A 250 18.27 -17.47 5.23
CA VAL A 250 19.70 -17.27 5.00
C VAL A 250 20.01 -17.42 3.50
N THR A 251 20.74 -16.44 2.98
CA THR A 251 21.18 -16.37 1.57
C THR A 251 22.53 -17.03 1.34
N GLU A 252 22.89 -17.25 0.07
CA GLU A 252 24.17 -17.87 -0.34
C GLU A 252 25.42 -17.08 0.06
N THR A 253 25.28 -15.77 0.34
CA THR A 253 26.38 -14.97 0.89
C THR A 253 26.38 -14.94 2.41
N GLY A 254 25.41 -15.57 3.07
CA GLY A 254 25.27 -15.59 4.52
C GLY A 254 24.55 -14.39 5.12
N LYS A 255 23.98 -13.48 4.29
CA LYS A 255 22.98 -12.52 4.79
C LYS A 255 21.81 -13.30 5.33
N SER A 256 21.25 -12.80 6.42
CA SER A 256 20.10 -13.41 7.06
C SER A 256 19.09 -12.35 7.42
N ILE A 257 17.83 -12.73 7.45
CA ILE A 257 16.72 -11.92 7.92
C ILE A 257 15.79 -12.83 8.71
N LYS A 258 15.36 -12.37 9.88
CA LYS A 258 14.43 -13.07 10.75
C LYS A 258 13.17 -12.25 10.92
N GLY A 259 12.03 -12.88 10.74
CA GLY A 259 10.73 -12.23 10.86
C GLY A 259 9.60 -13.21 11.01
N THR A 260 8.38 -12.70 11.16
CA THR A 260 7.16 -13.50 11.19
C THR A 260 6.96 -14.20 9.84
N TYR A 261 6.21 -15.29 9.87
CA TYR A 261 6.01 -16.18 8.72
C TYR A 261 5.44 -15.43 7.51
N ASN A 262 4.57 -14.46 7.76
CA ASN A 262 3.89 -13.68 6.75
C ASN A 262 4.63 -12.41 6.31
N HIS A 263 5.83 -12.12 6.84
CA HIS A 263 6.58 -10.94 6.43
C HIS A 263 7.01 -11.06 4.95
N PRO A 264 6.77 -10.07 4.07
CA PRO A 264 7.11 -10.18 2.66
C PRO A 264 8.54 -9.74 2.35
N LEU A 265 9.25 -10.52 1.51
CA LEU A 265 10.52 -10.13 0.92
C LEU A 265 10.42 -10.06 -0.60
N LEU A 266 11.20 -9.14 -1.20
CA LEU A 266 11.18 -8.96 -2.64
C LEU A 266 11.99 -10.08 -3.31
N VAL A 267 11.31 -10.97 -4.03
CA VAL A 267 11.91 -12.04 -4.83
C VAL A 267 12.23 -11.53 -6.23
N TRP A 268 13.30 -12.05 -6.82
CA TRP A 268 13.76 -11.76 -8.18
C TRP A 268 13.68 -13.02 -9.03
N ASN A 269 12.92 -12.96 -10.11
CA ASN A 269 12.92 -14.01 -11.11
C ASN A 269 13.95 -13.64 -12.21
N PRO A 270 15.07 -14.39 -12.34
CA PRO A 270 16.08 -14.10 -13.33
C PRO A 270 15.64 -14.40 -14.76
N SER A 271 14.71 -15.34 -14.95
CA SER A 271 14.22 -15.75 -16.28
C SER A 271 13.31 -14.68 -16.88
N THR A 272 12.37 -14.15 -16.11
CA THR A 272 11.44 -13.09 -16.55
C THR A 272 12.00 -11.68 -16.32
N ARG A 273 13.09 -11.55 -15.56
CA ARG A 273 13.66 -10.27 -15.11
C ARG A 273 12.64 -9.38 -14.37
N THR A 274 11.69 -10.01 -13.67
CA THR A 274 10.69 -9.31 -12.84
C THR A 274 10.96 -9.54 -11.36
N SER A 275 10.47 -8.63 -10.52
CA SER A 275 10.49 -8.80 -9.06
C SER A 275 9.06 -8.94 -8.56
N GLY A 276 8.85 -9.73 -7.51
CA GLY A 276 7.54 -9.91 -6.88
C GLY A 276 7.69 -10.21 -5.40
N TRP A 277 6.69 -9.89 -4.61
CA TRP A 277 6.72 -10.12 -3.16
C TRP A 277 6.32 -11.57 -2.85
N LYS A 278 7.05 -12.21 -1.93
CA LYS A 278 6.64 -13.49 -1.32
C LYS A 278 6.80 -13.41 0.18
N ARG A 279 5.88 -14.02 0.92
CA ARG A 279 5.97 -14.17 2.38
C ARG A 279 7.12 -15.10 2.77
N LEU A 280 7.66 -14.94 3.97
CA LEU A 280 8.73 -15.80 4.50
C LEU A 280 8.39 -17.29 4.45
N ASP A 281 7.13 -17.67 4.68
CA ASP A 281 6.62 -19.05 4.64
C ASP A 281 6.34 -19.58 3.23
N GLU A 282 6.17 -18.70 2.24
CA GLU A 282 6.04 -19.05 0.82
C GLU A 282 7.40 -19.22 0.14
N LEU A 283 8.47 -18.69 0.74
CA LEU A 283 9.82 -18.83 0.21
C LEU A 283 10.27 -20.29 0.21
N ARG A 284 11.06 -20.64 -0.80
CA ARG A 284 11.71 -21.96 -0.91
C ARG A 284 13.22 -21.81 -1.04
N VAL A 285 13.97 -22.79 -0.56
CA VAL A 285 15.41 -22.86 -0.81
C VAL A 285 15.63 -22.89 -2.32
N GLY A 286 16.47 -21.99 -2.84
CA GLY A 286 16.65 -21.79 -4.28
C GLY A 286 16.01 -20.51 -4.83
N ASP A 287 14.99 -19.95 -4.18
CA ASP A 287 14.44 -18.64 -4.55
C ASP A 287 15.54 -17.56 -4.46
N ARG A 288 15.45 -16.50 -5.27
CA ARG A 288 16.42 -15.39 -5.25
C ARG A 288 15.80 -14.15 -4.65
N LEU A 289 16.36 -13.62 -3.56
CA LEU A 289 15.93 -12.36 -2.96
C LEU A 289 16.64 -11.17 -3.59
N ARG A 290 15.95 -10.05 -3.74
CA ARG A 290 16.55 -8.76 -4.10
C ARG A 290 17.41 -8.25 -2.96
N VAL A 291 18.62 -7.82 -3.32
CA VAL A 291 19.57 -7.25 -2.37
C VAL A 291 20.07 -5.91 -2.87
N THR A 292 20.48 -5.05 -1.95
CA THR A 292 21.12 -3.78 -2.30
C THR A 292 22.57 -3.98 -2.70
N HIS A 293 23.00 -3.24 -3.73
CA HIS A 293 24.40 -3.19 -4.14
C HIS A 293 25.22 -2.18 -3.30
N SER A 294 24.60 -1.11 -2.79
CA SER A 294 25.29 -0.12 -1.97
C SER A 294 24.33 0.69 -1.09
N THR A 295 24.80 1.01 0.11
CA THR A 295 24.10 1.82 1.11
C THR A 295 24.87 3.10 1.41
N LYS A 296 25.40 3.76 0.36
CA LYS A 296 26.21 4.99 0.48
C LYS A 296 25.71 5.89 1.61
N CYS A 297 26.61 6.23 2.53
CA CYS A 297 26.35 7.11 3.66
C CYS A 297 27.01 8.47 3.43
N TRP A 298 26.28 9.56 3.75
CA TRP A 298 26.76 10.94 3.66
C TRP A 298 26.66 11.71 4.98
N LYS A 299 26.38 11.02 6.09
CA LYS A 299 26.44 11.64 7.42
C LYS A 299 27.83 12.24 7.65
N ARG A 300 27.88 13.51 8.08
CA ARG A 300 29.12 14.24 8.42
C ARG A 300 29.30 14.42 9.93
N ALA A 301 28.19 14.64 10.65
CA ALA A 301 28.20 14.82 12.10
C ALA A 301 28.70 13.58 12.84
N LEU A 302 29.45 13.81 13.92
CA LEU A 302 29.85 12.75 14.85
C LEU A 302 28.68 12.33 15.74
N VAL A 303 28.76 11.12 16.28
CA VAL A 303 27.76 10.59 17.22
C VAL A 303 28.25 10.89 18.64
N PRO A 304 27.43 11.48 19.53
CA PRO A 304 27.83 11.68 20.92
C PRO A 304 28.03 10.35 21.64
N THR A 305 28.97 10.28 22.57
CA THR A 305 29.20 9.07 23.38
C THR A 305 28.12 8.86 24.44
N GLY A 306 27.53 9.96 24.93
CA GLY A 306 26.60 9.93 26.08
C GLY A 306 27.29 9.52 27.38
N TRP A 307 28.62 9.61 27.46
CA TRP A 307 29.37 9.24 28.65
C TRP A 307 29.46 10.40 29.63
N GLU A 308 29.12 10.13 30.88
CA GLU A 308 29.17 11.11 31.96
C GLU A 308 30.55 11.18 32.60
N GLU A 309 30.89 12.35 33.16
CA GLU A 309 32.12 12.53 33.91
C GLU A 309 32.10 11.71 35.21
N PRO A 310 33.08 10.84 35.44
CA PRO A 310 33.09 10.01 36.64
C PRO A 310 33.40 10.86 37.87
N ARG A 311 32.75 10.56 38.99
CA ARG A 311 33.16 11.13 40.28
C ARG A 311 34.44 10.45 40.75
N TYR A 312 35.48 11.26 40.98
CA TYR A 312 36.77 10.78 41.47
C TYR A 312 37.02 11.23 42.90
N PHE A 313 37.57 10.32 43.70
CA PHE A 313 38.09 10.64 45.03
C PHE A 313 39.56 11.12 44.98
N HIS A 314 40.26 10.95 43.85
CA HIS A 314 41.67 11.30 43.72
C HIS A 314 42.03 11.78 42.29
N LYS A 315 42.88 12.82 42.19
CA LYS A 315 43.28 13.44 40.90
C LYS A 315 43.99 12.48 39.94
N SER A 316 44.83 11.57 40.43
CA SER A 316 45.55 10.59 39.58
C SER A 316 44.66 9.51 38.92
N TRP A 317 43.38 9.46 39.29
CA TRP A 317 42.41 8.52 38.72
C TRP A 317 41.62 9.11 37.56
N HIS A 318 41.76 10.41 37.31
CA HIS A 318 41.02 11.12 36.28
C HIS A 318 41.32 10.54 34.90
N VAL A 319 40.28 10.38 34.10
CA VAL A 319 40.37 10.04 32.68
C VAL A 319 39.59 11.09 31.89
N LYS A 320 40.02 11.34 30.65
CA LYS A 320 39.29 12.21 29.74
C LYS A 320 38.03 11.49 29.25
N VAL A 321 36.91 12.19 29.25
CA VAL A 321 35.65 11.73 28.67
C VAL A 321 35.59 12.20 27.22
N PRO A 322 35.66 11.32 26.21
CA PRO A 322 35.48 11.75 24.84
C PRO A 322 33.99 12.09 24.61
N PRO A 323 33.67 13.31 24.14
CA PRO A 323 32.27 13.72 23.94
C PRO A 323 31.62 13.05 22.72
N PHE A 324 32.43 12.62 21.74
CA PHE A 324 31.97 12.03 20.49
C PHE A 324 32.73 10.74 20.14
N VAL A 325 32.08 9.89 19.34
CA VAL A 325 32.71 8.74 18.68
C VAL A 325 33.41 9.20 17.42
N ASP A 326 34.70 9.50 17.54
CA ASP A 326 35.60 9.85 16.45
C ASP A 326 36.38 8.63 15.89
N GLU A 327 37.28 8.88 14.95
CA GLU A 327 38.09 7.84 14.31
C GLU A 327 39.03 7.11 15.29
N GLU A 328 39.56 7.80 16.31
CA GLU A 328 40.51 7.20 17.26
C GLU A 328 39.79 6.34 18.30
N LEU A 329 38.66 6.80 18.81
CA LEU A 329 37.82 5.99 19.70
C LEU A 329 37.28 4.77 18.94
N ALA A 330 36.83 4.94 17.69
CA ALA A 330 36.39 3.83 16.86
C ALA A 330 37.52 2.83 16.56
N ALA A 331 38.75 3.30 16.37
CA ALA A 331 39.93 2.44 16.24
C ALA A 331 40.17 1.58 17.49
N ILE A 332 40.10 2.18 18.67
CA ILE A 332 40.19 1.46 19.95
C ILE A 332 39.09 0.41 20.05
N MET A 333 37.84 0.79 19.79
CA MET A 333 36.69 -0.12 19.83
C MET A 333 36.88 -1.30 18.87
N GLY A 334 37.30 -1.05 17.63
CA GLY A 334 37.52 -2.09 16.62
C GLY A 334 38.59 -3.10 17.03
N TYR A 335 39.73 -2.61 17.56
CA TYR A 335 40.79 -3.50 18.00
C TYR A 335 40.41 -4.30 19.25
N VAL A 336 39.69 -3.71 20.20
CA VAL A 336 39.20 -4.39 21.41
C VAL A 336 38.16 -5.45 21.07
N VAL A 337 37.26 -5.18 20.12
CA VAL A 337 36.28 -6.18 19.63
C VAL A 337 36.99 -7.38 19.02
N GLY A 338 38.04 -7.19 18.21
CA GLY A 338 38.79 -8.31 17.65
C GLY A 338 39.69 -8.98 18.69
N ALA A 339 40.80 -8.32 19.04
CA ALA A 339 41.90 -8.89 19.83
C ALA A 339 41.92 -8.41 21.29
N GLY A 340 40.78 -7.98 21.85
CA GLY A 340 40.69 -7.50 23.23
C GLY A 340 39.62 -8.16 24.08
N TRP A 341 39.55 -7.68 25.31
CA TRP A 341 38.65 -8.13 26.35
C TRP A 341 38.31 -6.97 27.28
N VAL A 342 37.12 -7.00 27.87
CA VAL A 342 36.64 -5.98 28.81
C VAL A 342 36.18 -6.70 30.08
N GLN A 343 36.67 -6.25 31.23
CA GLN A 343 36.23 -6.69 32.56
C GLN A 343 35.61 -5.49 33.29
N GLU A 344 35.09 -5.72 34.50
CA GLU A 344 34.42 -4.67 35.27
C GLU A 344 35.28 -3.43 35.53
N ARG A 345 36.59 -3.62 35.79
CA ARG A 345 37.51 -2.54 36.21
C ARG A 345 38.63 -2.23 35.22
N ARG A 346 38.83 -3.09 34.23
CA ARG A 346 39.95 -2.99 33.28
C ARG A 346 39.57 -3.47 31.90
N VAL A 347 40.18 -2.86 30.89
CA VAL A 347 40.08 -3.25 29.48
C VAL A 347 41.47 -3.57 28.96
N GLY A 348 41.59 -4.58 28.11
CA GLY A 348 42.88 -4.95 27.53
C GLY A 348 42.78 -5.43 26.10
N CYS A 349 43.91 -5.37 25.41
CA CYS A 349 44.10 -5.94 24.08
C CYS A 349 45.40 -6.73 24.00
N ILE A 350 45.40 -7.72 23.11
CA ILE A 350 46.52 -8.62 22.87
C ILE A 350 47.18 -8.22 21.56
N ILE A 351 48.49 -7.97 21.59
CA ILE A 351 49.26 -7.61 20.40
C ILE A 351 50.30 -8.69 20.15
N ALA A 352 50.34 -9.21 18.92
CA ALA A 352 51.35 -10.15 18.48
C ALA A 352 52.72 -9.48 18.33
N GLU A 353 53.79 -10.21 18.64
CA GLU A 353 55.16 -9.69 18.60
C GLU A 353 55.58 -9.24 17.19
N ASP A 354 55.12 -9.93 16.15
CA ASP A 354 55.37 -9.59 14.75
C ASP A 354 54.46 -8.46 14.21
N GLU A 355 53.65 -7.87 15.08
CA GLU A 355 52.80 -6.69 14.84
C GLU A 355 53.02 -5.62 15.93
N ALA A 356 54.21 -5.60 16.53
CA ALA A 356 54.57 -4.66 17.60
C ALA A 356 54.46 -3.18 17.19
N ASP A 357 54.46 -2.87 15.88
CA ASP A 357 54.25 -1.51 15.35
C ASP A 357 52.82 -0.97 15.58
N LEU A 358 51.90 -1.79 16.08
CA LEU A 358 50.56 -1.38 16.50
C LEU A 358 50.54 -0.75 17.89
N ALA A 359 51.41 -1.20 18.81
CA ALA A 359 51.37 -0.79 20.21
C ALA A 359 51.57 0.73 20.40
N PRO A 360 52.55 1.40 19.75
CA PRO A 360 52.70 2.85 19.89
C PRO A 360 51.49 3.63 19.37
N LYS A 361 50.84 3.13 18.30
CA LYS A 361 49.65 3.76 17.71
C LYS A 361 48.45 3.67 18.65
N LEU A 362 48.20 2.49 19.24
CA LEU A 362 47.15 2.29 20.22
C LEU A 362 47.40 3.11 21.49
N ASN A 363 48.64 3.14 21.99
CA ASN A 363 48.99 3.96 23.16
C ASN A 363 48.66 5.43 22.96
N ARG A 364 48.99 5.97 21.78
CA ARG A 364 48.66 7.36 21.41
C ARG A 364 47.14 7.60 21.38
N PHE A 365 46.37 6.68 20.79
CA PHE A 365 44.91 6.82 20.75
C PHE A 365 44.29 6.79 22.15
N PHE A 366 44.69 5.83 22.98
CA PHE A 366 44.19 5.76 24.36
C PHE A 366 44.57 7.00 25.18
N GLU A 367 45.77 7.53 25.00
CA GLU A 367 46.20 8.76 25.66
C GLU A 367 45.41 9.98 25.18
N HIS A 368 45.19 10.12 23.88
CA HIS A 368 44.46 11.28 23.35
C HIS A 368 42.96 11.24 23.68
N VAL A 369 42.35 10.06 23.59
CA VAL A 369 40.92 9.85 23.82
C VAL A 369 40.59 9.85 25.31
N PHE A 370 41.38 9.13 26.13
CA PHE A 370 41.08 8.89 27.55
C PHE A 370 42.08 9.51 28.53
N GLY A 371 43.16 10.14 28.06
CA GLY A 371 44.21 10.69 28.93
C GLY A 371 45.06 9.62 29.61
N VAL A 372 44.95 8.34 29.19
CA VAL A 372 45.65 7.22 29.85
C VAL A 372 46.31 6.31 28.82
N ARG A 373 47.53 5.85 29.12
CA ARG A 373 48.23 4.87 28.28
C ARG A 373 47.98 3.44 28.79
N PRO A 374 47.72 2.48 27.90
CA PRO A 374 47.75 1.06 28.23
C PRO A 374 49.13 0.67 28.75
N LYS A 375 49.16 -0.06 29.87
CA LYS A 375 50.39 -0.64 30.41
C LYS A 375 50.60 -2.01 29.79
N ARG A 376 51.83 -2.30 29.35
CA ARG A 376 52.21 -3.63 28.89
C ARG A 376 52.32 -4.55 30.10
N GLU A 377 51.47 -5.57 30.15
CA GLU A 377 51.51 -6.65 31.15
C GLU A 377 52.08 -7.93 30.53
N ALA A 378 52.54 -8.84 31.40
CA ALA A 378 53.28 -10.09 31.14
C ALA A 378 53.22 -10.65 29.70
N ARG A 379 54.40 -10.97 29.14
CA ARG A 379 54.54 -11.69 27.86
C ARG A 379 54.13 -13.15 28.05
N ARG A 380 53.14 -13.62 27.29
CA ARG A 380 52.74 -15.04 27.28
C ARG A 380 53.01 -15.62 25.89
N GLY A 381 54.22 -16.15 25.68
CA GLY A 381 54.65 -16.64 24.37
C GLY A 381 54.96 -15.49 23.39
N LYS A 382 54.43 -15.56 22.16
CA LYS A 382 54.66 -14.58 21.07
C LYS A 382 53.66 -13.41 21.07
N VAL A 383 52.99 -13.16 22.20
CA VAL A 383 52.02 -12.07 22.35
C VAL A 383 52.28 -11.29 23.65
N SER A 384 51.92 -10.01 23.65
CA SER A 384 51.95 -9.13 24.82
C SER A 384 50.57 -8.57 25.12
N ASN A 385 50.22 -8.46 26.40
CA ASN A 385 48.98 -7.84 26.85
C ASN A 385 49.20 -6.34 27.08
N TYR A 386 48.25 -5.51 26.64
CA TYR A 386 48.21 -4.08 26.91
C TYR A 386 46.91 -3.77 27.63
N VAL A 387 47.01 -3.24 28.85
CA VAL A 387 45.89 -3.15 29.79
C VAL A 387 45.72 -1.73 30.31
N VAL A 388 44.50 -1.23 30.29
CA VAL A 388 44.09 0.00 30.95
C VAL A 388 43.28 -0.37 32.19
N ASN A 389 43.86 -0.13 33.36
CA ASN A 389 43.22 -0.35 34.65
C ASN A 389 42.52 0.93 35.14
N ARG A 390 41.39 1.26 34.49
CA ARG A 390 40.53 2.40 34.83
C ARG A 390 39.07 1.96 34.73
N THR A 391 38.39 1.93 35.87
CA THR A 391 36.98 1.52 35.96
C THR A 391 36.05 2.32 35.03
N PRO A 392 36.18 3.66 34.89
CA PRO A 392 35.33 4.40 33.96
C PRO A 392 35.49 3.95 32.51
N VAL A 393 36.73 3.83 32.03
CA VAL A 393 37.05 3.39 30.66
C VAL A 393 36.51 1.97 30.42
N ALA A 394 36.69 1.06 31.37
CA ALA A 394 36.17 -0.30 31.27
C ALA A 394 34.63 -0.33 31.25
N ARG A 395 33.97 0.51 32.03
CA ARG A 395 32.50 0.63 32.06
C ARG A 395 31.95 1.20 30.75
N TRP A 396 32.56 2.25 30.21
CA TRP A 396 32.20 2.85 28.92
C TRP A 396 32.36 1.90 27.75
N LEU A 397 33.39 1.05 27.78
CA LEU A 397 33.65 0.04 26.74
C LEU A 397 33.00 -1.32 27.02
N ARG A 398 32.21 -1.46 28.08
CA ARG A 398 31.60 -2.75 28.50
C ARG A 398 30.79 -3.41 27.39
N GLY A 399 30.08 -2.62 26.58
CA GLY A 399 29.29 -3.12 25.45
C GLY A 399 30.10 -3.95 24.44
N LEU A 400 31.41 -3.70 24.31
CA LEU A 400 32.29 -4.44 23.40
C LEU A 400 32.49 -5.91 23.80
N ALA A 401 32.18 -6.28 25.04
CA ALA A 401 32.24 -7.67 25.52
C ALA A 401 31.27 -8.59 24.77
N THR A 402 30.17 -8.04 24.22
CA THR A 402 29.22 -8.76 23.36
C THR A 402 29.79 -9.12 21.99
N LYS A 403 30.99 -8.61 21.65
CA LYS A 403 31.68 -8.86 20.37
C LYS A 403 30.80 -8.51 19.15
N ARG A 404 29.99 -7.44 19.24
CA ARG A 404 29.19 -6.86 18.15
C ARG A 404 29.78 -5.55 17.64
N VAL A 405 29.35 -5.08 16.47
CA VAL A 405 29.65 -3.70 16.06
C VAL A 405 28.78 -2.77 16.91
N PRO A 406 29.36 -1.76 17.61
CA PRO A 406 28.57 -0.86 18.43
C PRO A 406 27.57 -0.04 17.62
N ASP A 407 26.39 0.20 18.16
CA ASP A 407 25.34 0.99 17.49
C ASP A 407 25.84 2.41 17.16
N ALA A 408 26.62 3.02 18.05
CA ALA A 408 27.23 4.32 17.80
C ALA A 408 28.14 4.31 16.55
N VAL A 409 28.80 3.19 16.23
CA VAL A 409 29.59 3.01 15.00
C VAL A 409 28.68 2.79 13.80
N LEU A 410 27.63 1.97 13.93
CA LEU A 410 26.58 1.79 12.91
C LEU A 410 25.87 3.11 12.58
N GLN A 411 25.80 4.05 13.51
CA GLN A 411 25.17 5.36 13.32
C GLN A 411 26.18 6.45 12.94
N SER A 412 27.47 6.16 12.86
CA SER A 412 28.53 7.13 12.60
C SER A 412 28.79 7.38 11.10
N ARG A 413 29.49 8.47 10.80
CA ARG A 413 30.00 8.81 9.46
C ARG A 413 30.95 7.74 8.90
N ASN A 414 31.21 7.78 7.59
CA ASN A 414 32.04 6.78 6.92
C ASN A 414 33.47 6.68 7.47
N SER A 415 34.13 7.79 7.80
CA SER A 415 35.52 7.77 8.29
C SER A 415 35.64 7.04 9.63
N VAL A 416 34.70 7.26 10.55
CA VAL A 416 34.62 6.58 11.85
C VAL A 416 34.33 5.08 11.67
N ALA A 417 33.34 4.72 10.85
CA ALA A 417 33.04 3.31 10.54
C ALA A 417 34.22 2.60 9.85
N ALA A 418 34.94 3.29 8.96
CA ALA A 418 36.14 2.78 8.31
C ALA A 418 37.28 2.58 9.31
N ALA A 419 37.47 3.49 10.27
CA ALA A 419 38.47 3.36 11.32
C ALA A 419 38.19 2.15 12.21
N PHE A 420 36.93 1.97 12.65
CA PHE A 420 36.51 0.76 13.38
C PHE A 420 36.82 -0.52 12.60
N LEU A 421 36.36 -0.60 11.34
CA LEU A 421 36.58 -1.79 10.51
C LEU A 421 38.07 -2.05 10.26
N ARG A 422 38.86 -1.01 10.00
CA ARG A 422 40.30 -1.12 9.76
C ARG A 422 40.99 -1.78 10.95
N TRP A 423 40.66 -1.36 12.17
CA TRP A 423 41.26 -1.92 13.39
C TRP A 423 40.69 -3.28 13.79
N LEU A 424 39.42 -3.56 13.47
CA LEU A 424 38.83 -4.89 13.63
C LEU A 424 39.49 -5.92 12.69
N PHE A 425 39.65 -5.57 11.41
CA PHE A 425 40.40 -6.39 10.46
C PHE A 425 41.89 -6.45 10.80
N GLU A 426 42.46 -5.41 11.39
CA GLU A 426 43.84 -5.48 11.89
C GLU A 426 43.98 -6.52 13.00
N ALA A 427 42.99 -6.66 13.88
CA ALA A 427 43.00 -7.69 14.92
C ALA A 427 42.84 -9.11 14.34
N ASP A 428 41.67 -9.41 13.75
CA ASP A 428 41.30 -10.79 13.38
C ASP A 428 41.19 -11.03 11.87
N GLY A 429 41.57 -10.03 11.08
CA GLY A 429 41.57 -10.10 9.63
C GLY A 429 42.89 -10.62 9.05
N SER A 430 42.78 -11.20 7.86
CA SER A 430 43.89 -11.73 7.07
C SER A 430 43.62 -11.55 5.58
N CYS A 431 44.67 -11.49 4.76
CA CYS A 431 44.54 -11.47 3.31
C CYS A 431 45.52 -12.42 2.63
N PHE A 432 45.10 -12.99 1.51
CA PHE A 432 45.84 -14.00 0.75
C PHE A 432 45.89 -13.57 -0.71
N ALA A 433 47.05 -13.72 -1.38
CA ALA A 433 47.22 -13.35 -2.78
C ALA A 433 47.15 -14.54 -3.75
N LYS A 434 47.66 -15.74 -3.40
CA LYS A 434 47.84 -16.87 -4.37
C LYS A 434 47.30 -18.24 -3.89
N GLY A 435 46.64 -18.95 -4.85
CA GLY A 435 46.21 -20.40 -4.96
C GLY A 435 44.72 -20.85 -4.74
N ARG A 436 44.40 -22.16 -4.50
CA ARG A 436 43.07 -22.82 -4.25
C ARG A 436 42.10 -22.12 -3.24
N GLY A 437 41.29 -21.18 -3.74
CA GLY A 437 40.38 -20.30 -2.98
C GLY A 437 40.96 -18.93 -2.57
N ARG A 438 42.17 -18.59 -3.05
CA ARG A 438 43.21 -17.86 -2.29
C ARG A 438 43.52 -16.42 -2.76
N THR A 439 42.59 -15.66 -3.35
CA THR A 439 42.71 -14.19 -3.35
C THR A 439 41.53 -13.55 -2.63
N ALA A 440 41.73 -13.19 -1.38
CA ALA A 440 40.67 -12.69 -0.52
C ALA A 440 41.19 -11.84 0.62
N VAL A 441 40.34 -10.94 1.10
CA VAL A 441 40.43 -10.39 2.46
C VAL A 441 39.42 -11.14 3.32
N THR A 442 39.82 -11.53 4.53
CA THR A 442 39.03 -12.36 5.44
C THR A 442 38.99 -11.75 6.82
N LEU A 443 37.89 -11.96 7.54
CA LEU A 443 37.73 -11.68 8.97
C LEU A 443 37.16 -12.93 9.62
N ARG A 444 37.86 -13.50 10.61
CA ARG A 444 37.40 -14.70 11.33
C ARG A 444 36.70 -14.28 12.63
N SER A 445 35.63 -14.98 13.00
CA SER A 445 34.97 -14.79 14.28
C SER A 445 34.26 -16.07 14.73
N ALA A 446 34.15 -16.26 16.05
CA ALA A 446 33.25 -17.25 16.67
C ALA A 446 31.82 -16.70 16.82
N GLU A 447 31.62 -15.40 16.61
CA GLU A 447 30.33 -14.72 16.68
C GLU A 447 29.80 -14.41 15.27
N ILE A 448 28.72 -15.09 14.86
CA ILE A 448 28.15 -14.93 13.52
C ILE A 448 27.56 -13.53 13.31
N GLU A 449 26.94 -12.95 14.35
CA GLU A 449 26.30 -11.64 14.23
C GLU A 449 27.32 -10.51 14.08
N LEU A 450 28.56 -10.65 14.60
CA LEU A 450 29.65 -9.73 14.29
C LEU A 450 29.94 -9.70 12.78
N LEU A 451 30.00 -10.89 12.17
CA LEU A 451 30.26 -11.00 10.74
C LEU A 451 29.09 -10.44 9.93
N ARG A 452 27.84 -10.62 10.38
CA ARG A 452 26.63 -10.03 9.75
C ARG A 452 26.61 -8.51 9.87
N ASP A 453 26.93 -7.95 11.03
CA ASP A 453 27.07 -6.50 11.22
C ASP A 453 28.12 -5.92 10.26
N VAL A 454 29.30 -6.55 10.19
CA VAL A 454 30.39 -6.14 9.28
C VAL A 454 29.96 -6.28 7.82
N GLN A 455 29.26 -7.36 7.46
CA GLN A 455 28.76 -7.59 6.10
C GLN A 455 27.83 -6.46 5.64
N VAL A 456 26.90 -6.02 6.49
CA VAL A 456 25.99 -4.91 6.18
C VAL A 456 26.73 -3.57 6.16
N LEU A 457 27.64 -3.33 7.11
CA LEU A 457 28.40 -2.08 7.20
C LEU A 457 29.31 -1.85 5.97
N LEU A 458 29.91 -2.91 5.44
CA LEU A 458 30.74 -2.88 4.23
C LEU A 458 29.98 -2.42 2.96
N LEU A 459 28.65 -2.57 2.93
CA LEU A 459 27.82 -2.12 1.80
C LEU A 459 27.81 -0.60 1.61
N ARG A 460 28.21 0.18 2.62
CA ARG A 460 28.37 1.64 2.50
C ARG A 460 29.33 2.04 1.38
N TRP A 461 30.37 1.24 1.18
CA TRP A 461 31.34 1.41 0.09
C TRP A 461 31.06 0.49 -1.10
N GLY A 462 29.95 -0.27 -1.08
CA GLY A 462 29.66 -1.31 -2.07
C GLY A 462 30.68 -2.46 -2.02
N ILE A 463 31.22 -2.76 -0.84
CA ILE A 463 32.10 -3.92 -0.64
C ILE A 463 31.20 -5.12 -0.36
N HIS A 464 31.17 -6.07 -1.28
CA HIS A 464 30.41 -7.31 -1.12
C HIS A 464 31.29 -8.38 -0.48
N SER A 465 30.72 -9.09 0.48
CA SER A 465 31.38 -10.16 1.21
C SER A 465 30.44 -11.35 1.38
N ALA A 466 31.00 -12.53 1.63
CA ALA A 466 30.25 -13.74 1.94
C ALA A 466 30.72 -14.32 3.28
N ILE A 467 29.79 -14.83 4.09
CA ILE A 467 30.08 -15.50 5.36
C ILE A 467 30.13 -17.00 5.10
N LEU A 468 31.29 -17.60 5.33
CA LEU A 468 31.49 -19.04 5.34
C LEU A 468 31.44 -19.51 6.79
N TRP A 469 30.30 -20.04 7.21
CA TRP A 469 30.08 -20.51 8.58
C TRP A 469 30.31 -22.02 8.68
N GLY A 470 31.25 -22.45 9.54
CA GLY A 470 31.59 -23.85 9.74
C GLY A 470 30.96 -24.45 10.99
N ARG A 471 30.80 -25.78 11.01
CA ARG A 471 30.49 -26.52 12.24
C ARG A 471 31.67 -26.44 13.21
N ALA A 472 31.40 -26.68 14.49
CA ALA A 472 32.45 -26.83 15.50
C ALA A 472 33.52 -27.83 15.01
N PRO A 473 34.83 -27.49 15.08
CA PRO A 473 35.88 -28.45 14.76
C PRO A 473 35.80 -29.64 15.71
N ARG A 474 36.19 -30.82 15.22
CA ARG A 474 36.25 -32.02 16.09
C ARG A 474 37.17 -31.72 17.29
N PRO A 475 36.82 -32.22 18.50
CA PRO A 475 37.70 -32.12 19.65
C PRO A 475 39.09 -32.66 19.30
N HIS A 476 40.13 -31.93 19.69
CA HIS A 476 41.51 -32.35 19.47
C HIS A 476 42.35 -32.00 20.69
N LEU A 477 43.43 -32.75 20.91
CA LEU A 477 44.34 -32.51 22.01
C LEU A 477 45.25 -31.31 21.68
N HIS A 478 45.24 -30.30 22.54
CA HIS A 478 46.24 -29.22 22.55
C HIS A 478 47.01 -29.27 23.87
N ARG A 479 48.32 -29.56 23.80
CA ARG A 479 49.19 -29.73 24.98
C ARG A 479 48.64 -30.72 26.01
N GLY A 480 48.17 -31.88 25.54
CA GLY A 480 47.63 -32.94 26.40
C GLY A 480 46.25 -32.69 26.99
N LYS A 481 45.60 -31.55 26.68
CA LYS A 481 44.23 -31.26 27.10
C LYS A 481 43.28 -31.30 25.91
N GLU A 482 42.13 -31.93 26.06
CA GLU A 482 41.09 -31.94 25.04
C GLU A 482 40.59 -30.50 24.87
N VAL A 483 40.74 -29.96 23.66
CA VAL A 483 40.22 -28.66 23.27
C VAL A 483 39.02 -28.87 22.37
N ARG A 484 37.87 -28.44 22.85
CA ARG A 484 36.63 -28.35 22.08
C ARG A 484 36.51 -26.92 21.54
N GLY A 485 36.56 -26.77 20.22
CA GLY A 485 36.28 -25.49 19.57
C GLY A 485 34.78 -25.32 19.34
N GLY A 486 34.26 -24.11 19.52
CA GLY A 486 32.90 -23.77 19.13
C GLY A 486 32.74 -23.62 17.60
N PRO A 487 31.50 -23.48 17.09
CA PRO A 487 31.27 -23.07 15.71
C PRO A 487 31.97 -21.72 15.47
N SER A 488 32.62 -21.60 14.31
CA SER A 488 33.26 -20.35 13.90
C SER A 488 33.17 -20.21 12.39
N GLY A 489 33.26 -18.97 11.92
CA GLY A 489 33.16 -18.67 10.51
C GLY A 489 34.15 -17.61 10.07
N SER A 490 34.14 -17.36 8.76
CA SER A 490 34.93 -16.29 8.18
C SER A 490 34.09 -15.50 7.19
N LEU A 491 34.07 -14.17 7.37
CA LEU A 491 33.63 -13.25 6.34
C LEU A 491 34.74 -13.12 5.30
N VAL A 492 34.40 -13.21 4.02
CA VAL A 492 35.35 -13.29 2.91
C VAL A 492 34.98 -12.28 1.82
N ILE A 493 35.91 -11.41 1.47
CA ILE A 493 35.83 -10.44 0.36
C ILE A 493 36.70 -10.97 -0.78
N ARG A 494 36.08 -11.44 -1.87
CA ARG A 494 36.77 -12.07 -3.01
C ARG A 494 36.72 -11.29 -4.31
N ARG A 495 35.71 -10.43 -4.49
CA ARG A 495 35.49 -9.71 -5.76
C ARG A 495 36.56 -8.63 -5.93
N THR A 496 37.11 -8.51 -7.15
CA THR A 496 38.14 -7.51 -7.48
C THR A 496 37.75 -6.11 -7.03
N ASN A 497 36.59 -5.60 -7.46
CA ASN A 497 36.12 -4.27 -7.05
C ASN A 497 35.94 -4.12 -5.54
N SER A 498 35.48 -5.17 -4.85
CA SER A 498 35.29 -5.12 -3.40
C SER A 498 36.64 -5.15 -2.65
N ILE A 499 37.64 -5.87 -3.16
CA ILE A 499 39.01 -5.84 -2.62
C ILE A 499 39.65 -4.46 -2.84
N LEU A 500 39.50 -3.88 -4.02
CA LEU A 500 40.02 -2.53 -4.32
C LEU A 500 39.33 -1.46 -3.48
N ARG A 501 38.00 -1.53 -3.33
CA ARG A 501 37.23 -0.65 -2.43
C ARG A 501 37.63 -0.84 -0.97
N TYR A 502 37.87 -2.08 -0.53
CA TYR A 502 38.39 -2.37 0.81
C TYR A 502 39.76 -1.72 1.01
N ALA A 503 40.69 -1.89 0.07
CA ALA A 503 42.02 -1.30 0.17
C ALA A 503 41.98 0.24 0.21
N ARG A 504 41.08 0.86 -0.56
CA ARG A 504 40.90 2.31 -0.61
C ARG A 504 40.28 2.89 0.66
N HIS A 505 39.25 2.23 1.20
CA HIS A 505 38.42 2.82 2.25
C HIS A 505 38.71 2.28 3.65
N VAL A 506 39.06 0.99 3.77
CA VAL A 506 39.27 0.30 5.05
C VAL A 506 40.76 0.00 5.26
N GLY A 507 41.34 -0.92 4.50
CA GLY A 507 42.76 -1.27 4.56
C GLY A 507 43.20 -1.95 5.88
N PHE A 508 44.52 -2.03 6.08
CA PHE A 508 45.17 -2.55 7.30
C PHE A 508 46.10 -1.47 7.89
N VAL A 509 46.54 -1.67 9.14
CA VAL A 509 47.39 -0.74 9.90
C VAL A 509 48.85 -1.18 9.94
N SER A 510 49.13 -2.46 10.27
CA SER A 510 50.51 -2.93 10.42
C SER A 510 51.28 -2.89 9.09
N ALA A 511 52.59 -2.67 9.15
CA ALA A 511 53.43 -2.74 7.96
C ALA A 511 53.31 -4.10 7.25
N LYS A 512 53.26 -5.19 8.02
CA LYS A 512 53.11 -6.57 7.56
C LYS A 512 51.83 -6.80 6.77
N LYS A 513 50.65 -6.49 7.33
CA LYS A 513 49.37 -6.73 6.65
C LYS A 513 49.16 -5.76 5.47
N ARG A 514 49.66 -4.52 5.56
CA ARG A 514 49.66 -3.58 4.41
C ARG A 514 50.52 -4.08 3.24
N ALA A 515 51.70 -4.67 3.52
CA ALA A 515 52.54 -5.27 2.48
C ALA A 515 51.80 -6.42 1.77
N ARG A 516 51.19 -7.34 2.52
CA ARG A 516 50.37 -8.42 1.95
C ARG A 516 49.18 -7.91 1.14
N LEU A 517 48.48 -6.87 1.62
CA LEU A 517 47.37 -6.29 0.86
C LEU A 517 47.83 -5.67 -0.46
N ARG A 518 49.02 -5.05 -0.52
CA ARG A 518 49.61 -4.55 -1.77
C ARG A 518 49.87 -5.68 -2.77
N GLU A 519 50.34 -6.84 -2.32
CA GLU A 519 50.49 -8.02 -3.19
C GLU A 519 49.14 -8.50 -3.73
N VAL A 520 48.11 -8.52 -2.88
CA VAL A 520 46.74 -8.86 -3.29
C VAL A 520 46.23 -7.88 -4.35
N ILE A 521 46.44 -6.57 -4.16
CA ILE A 521 46.05 -5.51 -5.12
C ILE A 521 46.69 -5.76 -6.48
N LYS A 522 48.02 -5.90 -6.52
CA LYS A 522 48.77 -6.20 -7.76
C LYS A 522 48.19 -7.40 -8.49
N TYR A 523 47.82 -8.46 -7.75
CA TYR A 523 47.26 -9.67 -8.34
C TYR A 523 45.82 -9.48 -8.87
N VAL A 524 44.97 -8.70 -8.20
CA VAL A 524 43.58 -8.50 -8.64
C VAL A 524 43.45 -7.48 -9.77
N GLU A 525 44.36 -6.52 -9.88
CA GLU A 525 44.41 -5.52 -10.97
C GLU A 525 44.72 -6.17 -12.33
N LEU A 526 45.46 -7.29 -12.33
CA LEU A 526 45.75 -8.08 -13.52
C LEU A 526 44.55 -8.87 -14.06
N ARG A 527 43.39 -8.86 -13.39
CA ARG A 527 42.20 -9.61 -13.80
C ARG A 527 41.34 -8.79 -14.77
N THR A 528 41.12 -9.30 -15.98
CA THR A 528 40.38 -8.65 -17.07
C THR A 528 38.85 -8.81 -17.04
N ARG A 529 38.27 -9.49 -16.05
CA ARG A 529 36.82 -9.78 -16.02
C ARG A 529 35.98 -8.56 -15.63
N ARG A 530 35.08 -8.13 -16.53
CA ARG A 530 33.97 -7.20 -16.23
C ARG A 530 32.98 -7.85 -15.25
N TRP A 531 32.47 -7.06 -14.30
CA TRP A 531 31.61 -7.53 -13.21
C TRP A 531 30.26 -6.82 -13.20
N HIS A 532 29.20 -7.59 -12.96
CA HIS A 532 27.85 -7.07 -12.73
C HIS A 532 27.60 -6.83 -11.24
N ALA A 533 26.80 -5.79 -10.94
CA ALA A 533 26.32 -5.54 -9.58
C ALA A 533 25.53 -6.75 -9.06
N GLN A 534 25.78 -7.15 -7.82
CA GLN A 534 24.95 -8.17 -7.17
C GLN A 534 23.63 -7.54 -6.76
N ILE A 535 22.60 -7.86 -7.53
CA ILE A 535 21.24 -7.34 -7.39
C ILE A 535 20.27 -8.37 -6.78
N SER A 536 20.68 -9.63 -6.71
CA SER A 536 19.92 -10.71 -6.07
C SER A 536 20.83 -11.80 -5.50
N GLU A 537 20.32 -12.55 -4.52
CA GLU A 537 21.00 -13.64 -3.84
C GLU A 537 20.07 -14.83 -3.63
N ARG A 538 20.59 -16.04 -3.86
CA ARG A 538 19.83 -17.28 -3.67
C ARG A 538 19.65 -17.61 -2.19
N ILE A 539 18.48 -18.07 -1.79
CA ILE A 539 18.21 -18.63 -0.46
C ILE A 539 18.84 -20.03 -0.37
N VAL A 540 19.59 -20.28 0.71
CA VAL A 540 20.26 -21.57 0.97
C VAL A 540 19.74 -22.26 2.23
N SER A 541 19.07 -21.55 3.11
CA SER A 541 18.47 -22.12 4.32
C SER A 541 17.25 -21.30 4.74
N ILE A 542 16.19 -22.01 5.13
CA ILE A 542 15.01 -21.47 5.80
C ILE A 542 14.80 -22.36 7.02
N ARG A 543 14.66 -21.78 8.21
CA ARG A 543 14.46 -22.55 9.45
C ARG A 543 13.64 -21.78 10.47
N PRO A 544 12.86 -22.48 11.33
CA PRO A 544 12.27 -21.86 12.51
C PRO A 544 13.34 -21.24 13.41
N ALA A 545 13.06 -20.06 13.94
CA ALA A 545 13.97 -19.30 14.80
C ALA A 545 13.39 -19.01 16.19
N GLY A 546 12.41 -19.82 16.60
CA GLY A 546 11.75 -19.71 17.91
C GLY A 546 10.67 -18.62 17.93
N ARG A 547 10.45 -18.04 19.11
CA ARG A 547 9.54 -16.90 19.31
C ARG A 547 10.33 -15.69 19.77
N ALA A 548 9.95 -14.51 19.31
CA ALA A 548 10.63 -13.26 19.65
C ALA A 548 9.66 -12.08 19.68
N THR A 549 10.05 -11.00 20.35
CA THR A 549 9.43 -9.70 20.10
C THR A 549 9.84 -9.23 18.71
N VAL A 550 8.85 -8.85 17.91
CA VAL A 550 9.00 -8.45 16.51
C VAL A 550 8.48 -7.03 16.32
N PHE A 551 9.00 -6.38 15.29
CA PHE A 551 8.86 -4.97 15.03
C PHE A 551 8.65 -4.73 13.55
N ASP A 552 7.97 -3.64 13.23
CA ASP A 552 7.84 -3.18 11.85
C ASP A 552 7.76 -1.65 11.81
N ILE A 553 7.94 -1.09 10.63
CA ILE A 553 7.82 0.35 10.40
C ILE A 553 6.94 0.63 9.19
N GLU A 554 6.06 1.61 9.33
CA GLU A 554 5.17 1.99 8.24
C GLU A 554 5.82 3.08 7.38
N VAL A 555 6.12 2.75 6.13
CA VAL A 555 6.70 3.67 5.13
C VAL A 555 5.68 3.90 4.02
N PRO A 556 4.94 5.03 4.03
CA PRO A 556 3.93 5.33 3.01
C PRO A 556 4.52 5.39 1.59
N GLY A 557 3.71 5.04 0.60
CA GLY A 557 4.08 5.03 -0.82
C GLY A 557 4.64 3.69 -1.27
N PRO A 558 5.95 3.55 -1.59
CA PRO A 558 6.51 2.31 -2.13
C PRO A 558 6.64 1.16 -1.12
N GLN A 559 6.21 1.36 0.14
CA GLN A 559 5.93 0.29 1.11
C GLN A 559 7.10 -0.68 1.36
N ARG A 560 8.34 -0.16 1.35
CA ARG A 560 9.55 -1.00 1.49
C ARG A 560 10.70 -0.28 2.15
N PHE A 561 11.63 -1.05 2.69
CA PHE A 561 12.90 -0.57 3.21
C PHE A 561 14.01 -1.61 3.06
N ILE A 562 15.26 -1.20 3.28
CA ILE A 562 16.40 -2.13 3.28
C ILE A 562 16.66 -2.61 4.70
N ALA A 563 16.54 -3.93 4.92
CA ALA A 563 16.90 -4.63 6.16
C ALA A 563 17.98 -5.67 5.89
N ASN A 564 19.10 -5.63 6.63
CA ASN A 564 20.26 -6.52 6.45
C ASN A 564 20.81 -6.60 5.00
N GLY A 565 20.57 -5.56 4.20
CA GLY A 565 20.94 -5.52 2.78
C GLY A 565 19.99 -6.29 1.85
N ILE A 566 18.84 -6.75 2.35
CA ILE A 566 17.72 -7.37 1.63
C ILE A 566 16.59 -6.34 1.51
N ILE A 567 15.83 -6.39 0.43
CA ILE A 567 14.66 -5.51 0.23
C ILE A 567 13.44 -6.15 0.92
N SER A 568 12.96 -5.48 1.96
CA SER A 568 11.87 -5.92 2.85
C SER A 568 10.66 -4.99 2.67
N HIS A 569 9.46 -5.56 2.76
CA HIS A 569 8.20 -4.81 2.67
C HIS A 569 7.77 -4.31 4.06
N ASN A 570 6.96 -3.26 4.12
CA ASN A 570 6.25 -2.89 5.36
C ASN A 570 5.01 -3.80 5.55
N THR A 571 4.34 -3.70 6.68
CA THR A 571 3.01 -4.29 6.88
C THR A 571 1.97 -3.21 6.84
N ALA A 572 1.18 -3.14 5.76
CA ALA A 572 0.07 -2.21 5.62
C ALA A 572 -1.21 -2.61 6.40
N LYS A 573 -1.18 -3.68 7.22
CA LYS A 573 -2.38 -4.19 7.91
C LYS A 573 -2.95 -3.25 8.98
N SER A 574 -2.17 -2.31 9.51
CA SER A 574 -2.60 -1.43 10.60
C SER A 574 -3.43 -0.22 10.15
N GLU A 575 -3.27 0.23 8.91
CA GLU A 575 -4.21 1.18 8.29
C GLU A 575 -5.59 0.51 8.12
N LEU A 576 -5.62 -0.76 7.72
CA LEU A 576 -6.85 -1.55 7.59
C LEU A 576 -7.58 -1.66 8.95
N LEU A 577 -6.86 -2.01 10.03
CA LEU A 577 -7.42 -2.09 11.40
C LEU A 577 -7.96 -0.75 11.90
N SER A 578 -7.22 0.34 11.69
CA SER A 578 -7.63 1.69 12.11
C SER A 578 -8.77 2.23 11.26
N TYR A 579 -8.89 1.80 10.00
CA TYR A 579 -10.00 2.13 9.12
C TYR A 579 -11.26 1.34 9.47
N MET A 580 -11.10 0.04 9.81
CA MET A 580 -12.19 -0.86 10.20
C MET A 580 -12.84 -0.47 11.53
N SER A 581 -12.07 -0.06 12.55
CA SER A 581 -12.65 0.40 13.83
C SER A 581 -13.48 1.68 13.69
N ARG A 582 -13.29 2.43 12.61
CA ARG A 582 -14.03 3.67 12.29
C ARG A 582 -15.23 3.45 11.37
N LEU A 583 -15.26 2.37 10.59
CA LEU A 583 -16.31 2.12 9.58
C LEU A 583 -17.41 1.15 10.02
N SER A 584 -17.13 0.20 10.90
CA SER A 584 -18.12 -0.79 11.32
C SER A 584 -17.89 -1.21 12.77
N PRO A 585 -18.54 -0.54 13.75
CA PRO A 585 -18.40 -0.90 15.17
C PRO A 585 -19.00 -2.28 15.51
N ARG A 586 -19.72 -2.93 14.57
CA ARG A 586 -20.57 -4.10 14.85
C ARG A 586 -20.53 -5.27 13.86
N GLY A 587 -19.77 -5.24 12.77
CA GLY A 587 -19.82 -6.33 11.78
C GLY A 587 -18.46 -6.91 11.49
N ILE A 588 -18.36 -8.23 11.26
CA ILE A 588 -17.11 -8.77 10.77
C ILE A 588 -17.20 -10.13 10.02
N TYR A 589 -16.72 -10.33 8.75
CA TYR A 589 -15.41 -10.42 8.01
C TYR A 589 -14.55 -11.69 8.17
N ALA A 590 -14.41 -12.43 7.06
CA ALA A 590 -13.30 -13.34 6.74
C ALA A 590 -12.70 -12.96 5.37
N THR A 591 -11.38 -13.12 5.20
CA THR A 591 -10.61 -12.60 4.07
C THR A 591 -10.91 -13.32 2.75
N GLY A 592 -11.51 -12.60 1.80
CA GLY A 592 -11.81 -13.03 0.44
C GLY A 592 -13.10 -12.38 -0.02
N LYS A 593 -13.00 -11.45 -0.99
CA LYS A 593 -14.07 -10.79 -1.80
C LYS A 593 -15.48 -10.62 -1.17
N ALA A 594 -15.91 -9.36 -0.92
CA ALA A 594 -17.18 -8.76 -1.44
C ALA A 594 -17.68 -7.51 -0.65
N ALA A 595 -18.26 -6.56 -1.42
CA ALA A 595 -19.33 -5.53 -1.15
C ALA A 595 -19.10 -4.36 -0.16
N SER A 596 -19.59 -3.11 -0.33
CA SER A 596 -20.47 -2.43 -1.32
C SER A 596 -20.20 -0.89 -1.32
N ALA A 597 -20.58 -0.15 -2.37
CA ALA A 597 -20.48 1.32 -2.44
C ALA A 597 -21.75 1.94 -3.06
N ALA A 598 -22.45 2.84 -2.36
CA ALA A 598 -23.66 3.52 -2.82
C ALA A 598 -23.49 5.06 -2.71
N GLY A 599 -23.80 5.83 -3.77
CA GLY A 599 -23.95 7.29 -3.67
C GLY A 599 -23.61 8.20 -4.86
N LEU A 600 -23.39 7.72 -6.10
CA LEU A 600 -23.20 8.60 -7.27
C LEU A 600 -24.52 8.74 -8.04
N CYS A 601 -25.32 9.77 -7.79
CA CYS A 601 -26.64 9.91 -8.42
C CYS A 601 -26.92 11.30 -9.02
N VAL A 602 -27.86 11.40 -9.95
CA VAL A 602 -28.43 12.63 -10.50
C VAL A 602 -29.91 12.79 -10.11
N ALA A 603 -30.45 13.99 -10.22
CA ALA A 603 -31.85 14.25 -9.88
C ALA A 603 -32.81 13.70 -10.95
N GLY A 604 -34.03 13.36 -10.55
CA GLY A 604 -35.04 12.70 -11.40
C GLY A 604 -35.40 13.45 -12.69
N GLU A 605 -35.36 14.78 -12.65
CA GLU A 605 -35.62 15.62 -13.81
C GLU A 605 -34.50 15.63 -14.86
N SER A 606 -33.37 15.00 -14.58
CA SER A 606 -32.23 14.96 -15.49
C SER A 606 -32.58 14.15 -16.74
N LEU A 607 -32.43 14.77 -17.91
CA LEU A 607 -32.61 14.16 -19.21
C LEU A 607 -31.40 13.29 -19.54
N VAL A 608 -31.64 11.99 -19.68
CA VAL A 608 -30.69 11.02 -20.21
C VAL A 608 -31.04 10.75 -21.67
N GLU A 609 -30.03 10.64 -22.52
CA GLU A 609 -30.24 10.33 -23.93
C GLU A 609 -30.56 8.84 -24.08
N THR A 610 -31.73 8.50 -24.62
CA THR A 610 -32.13 7.10 -24.86
C THR A 610 -32.28 6.82 -26.35
N SER A 611 -32.49 5.56 -26.74
CA SER A 611 -32.72 5.17 -28.14
C SER A 611 -33.93 5.86 -28.78
N THR A 612 -34.92 6.27 -27.98
CA THR A 612 -36.13 6.98 -28.43
C THR A 612 -36.04 8.50 -28.26
N GLY A 613 -34.89 9.01 -27.82
CA GLY A 613 -34.65 10.44 -27.57
C GLY A 613 -34.35 10.77 -26.10
N PRO A 614 -34.15 12.05 -25.76
CA PRO A 614 -33.93 12.47 -24.38
C PRO A 614 -35.17 12.22 -23.50
N ARG A 615 -35.00 11.46 -22.42
CA ARG A 615 -36.06 11.15 -21.44
C ARG A 615 -35.59 11.48 -20.03
N ARG A 616 -36.51 11.78 -19.12
CA ARG A 616 -36.15 12.00 -17.71
C ARG A 616 -35.70 10.69 -17.08
N ILE A 617 -34.61 10.74 -16.31
CA ILE A 617 -34.07 9.56 -15.64
C ILE A 617 -35.09 8.95 -14.68
N GLU A 618 -35.93 9.74 -14.02
CA GLU A 618 -36.99 9.22 -13.14
C GLU A 618 -37.98 8.32 -13.87
N GLU A 619 -38.35 8.65 -15.10
CA GLU A 619 -39.28 7.86 -15.92
C GLU A 619 -38.62 6.55 -16.37
N VAL A 620 -37.36 6.66 -16.85
CA VAL A 620 -36.56 5.51 -17.29
C VAL A 620 -36.37 4.51 -16.15
N VAL A 621 -36.11 4.99 -14.94
CA VAL A 621 -35.96 4.13 -13.76
C VAL A 621 -37.31 3.58 -13.30
N GLN A 622 -38.36 4.41 -13.24
CA GLN A 622 -39.66 3.99 -12.71
C GLN A 622 -40.34 2.91 -13.56
N GLU A 623 -40.12 2.88 -14.87
CA GLU A 623 -40.61 1.82 -15.77
C GLU A 623 -40.09 0.42 -15.42
N GLN A 624 -38.96 0.33 -14.73
CA GLN A 624 -38.34 -0.94 -14.38
C GLN A 624 -38.81 -1.48 -13.01
N PHE A 625 -39.57 -0.69 -12.24
CA PHE A 625 -40.06 -1.07 -10.92
C PHE A 625 -41.57 -1.32 -10.92
N GLU A 626 -42.01 -2.43 -10.31
CA GLU A 626 -43.43 -2.81 -10.19
C GLU A 626 -44.28 -1.83 -9.34
N SER A 627 -43.64 -0.98 -8.54
CA SER A 627 -44.32 -0.02 -7.65
C SER A 627 -43.64 1.35 -7.66
N THR A 628 -44.46 2.40 -7.58
CA THR A 628 -44.05 3.81 -7.44
C THR A 628 -43.63 4.17 -6.03
N ASP A 629 -44.10 3.42 -5.02
CA ASP A 629 -43.74 3.68 -3.63
C ASP A 629 -42.41 3.02 -3.29
N ARG A 630 -41.47 3.85 -2.80
CA ARG A 630 -40.16 3.38 -2.35
C ARG A 630 -40.31 2.64 -1.03
N ARG A 631 -39.94 1.35 -1.01
CA ARG A 631 -39.97 0.48 0.18
C ARG A 631 -38.67 0.54 0.97
N GLN A 632 -37.54 0.87 0.33
CA GLN A 632 -36.21 0.90 0.95
C GLN A 632 -35.39 2.15 0.57
N PRO A 633 -34.42 2.60 1.40
CA PRO A 633 -33.59 3.78 1.11
C PRO A 633 -32.75 3.70 -0.18
N VAL A 634 -32.42 2.48 -0.63
CA VAL A 634 -31.72 2.18 -1.88
C VAL A 634 -32.44 1.01 -2.53
N GLU A 635 -32.82 1.16 -3.79
CA GLU A 635 -33.45 0.10 -4.58
C GLU A 635 -32.76 0.00 -5.94
N THR A 636 -32.54 -1.23 -6.38
CA THR A 636 -31.91 -1.56 -7.66
C THR A 636 -32.68 -2.66 -8.35
N THR A 637 -32.69 -2.64 -9.67
CA THR A 637 -33.26 -3.71 -10.50
C THR A 637 -32.54 -3.74 -11.85
N ALA A 638 -32.50 -4.92 -12.48
CA ALA A 638 -32.08 -5.03 -13.86
C ALA A 638 -32.99 -4.18 -14.74
N ALA A 639 -32.44 -3.60 -15.78
CA ALA A 639 -33.16 -2.72 -16.68
C ALA A 639 -32.90 -3.08 -18.13
N ALA A 640 -33.91 -2.94 -18.98
CA ALA A 640 -33.76 -3.07 -20.42
C ALA A 640 -33.83 -1.69 -21.09
N GLY A 641 -32.92 -1.42 -22.03
CA GLY A 641 -32.88 -0.16 -22.76
C GLY A 641 -31.47 0.23 -23.19
N PHE A 642 -31.35 1.41 -23.78
CA PHE A 642 -30.06 1.98 -24.17
C PHE A 642 -29.97 3.42 -23.73
N VAL A 643 -28.81 3.83 -23.22
CA VAL A 643 -28.55 5.19 -22.78
C VAL A 643 -27.23 5.74 -23.33
N GLY A 644 -27.18 7.05 -23.51
CA GLY A 644 -26.04 7.78 -24.06
C GLY A 644 -24.84 7.77 -23.12
N THR A 645 -23.67 7.47 -23.67
CA THR A 645 -22.36 7.47 -22.99
C THR A 645 -21.24 7.76 -24.00
N PHE A 646 -19.97 7.68 -23.60
CA PHE A 646 -18.81 7.86 -24.50
C PHE A 646 -17.95 6.60 -24.58
N ASN A 647 -17.43 6.29 -25.76
CA ASN A 647 -16.55 5.14 -25.97
C ASN A 647 -15.08 5.56 -25.99
N GLY A 648 -14.49 5.83 -24.82
CA GLY A 648 -13.04 6.09 -24.65
C GLY A 648 -12.46 7.28 -25.45
N GLY A 649 -13.30 8.14 -26.03
CA GLY A 649 -12.93 9.19 -26.98
C GLY A 649 -13.98 10.31 -27.10
N VAL A 650 -13.93 11.09 -28.18
CA VAL A 650 -14.74 12.33 -28.39
C VAL A 650 -16.17 12.03 -28.88
N ASN A 651 -16.47 10.80 -29.31
CA ASN A 651 -17.77 10.43 -29.87
C ASN A 651 -18.68 9.79 -28.81
N SER A 652 -19.88 10.33 -28.68
CA SER A 652 -20.97 9.80 -27.89
C SER A 652 -21.64 8.61 -28.60
N VAL A 653 -22.07 7.60 -27.85
CA VAL A 653 -22.70 6.37 -28.33
C VAL A 653 -23.84 5.96 -27.39
N LEU A 654 -24.83 5.23 -27.89
CA LEU A 654 -25.80 4.53 -27.05
C LEU A 654 -25.23 3.18 -26.63
N LYS A 655 -25.31 2.86 -25.34
CA LYS A 655 -24.93 1.56 -24.78
C LYS A 655 -26.07 0.95 -23.96
N PRO A 656 -26.13 -0.39 -23.85
CA PRO A 656 -27.20 -1.05 -23.11
C PRO A 656 -27.18 -0.60 -21.65
N LEU A 657 -28.38 -0.34 -21.13
CA LEU A 657 -28.62 -0.15 -19.71
C LEU A 657 -28.67 -1.54 -19.05
N GLU A 658 -27.91 -1.75 -17.99
CA GLU A 658 -27.83 -3.04 -17.28
C GLU A 658 -28.68 -3.04 -16.02
N ALA A 659 -28.63 -1.94 -15.26
CA ALA A 659 -29.39 -1.76 -14.04
C ALA A 659 -29.73 -0.29 -13.82
N VAL A 660 -30.82 -0.07 -13.11
CA VAL A 660 -31.25 1.25 -12.65
C VAL A 660 -31.27 1.30 -11.14
N TRP A 661 -30.91 2.46 -10.60
CA TRP A 661 -30.85 2.68 -9.17
C TRP A 661 -31.75 3.86 -8.81
N ARG A 662 -32.53 3.72 -7.74
CA ARG A 662 -33.17 4.85 -7.05
C ARG A 662 -32.81 4.86 -5.58
N LEU A 663 -32.33 5.99 -5.11
CA LEU A 663 -31.81 6.21 -3.76
C LEU A 663 -32.52 7.38 -3.11
N ALA A 664 -32.54 7.42 -1.78
CA ALA A 664 -32.93 8.61 -1.04
C ALA A 664 -31.98 9.78 -1.35
N PRO A 665 -32.50 10.97 -1.71
CA PRO A 665 -31.67 12.13 -1.96
C PRO A 665 -30.99 12.56 -0.65
N PRO A 666 -29.73 13.02 -0.70
CA PRO A 666 -29.15 13.77 0.41
C PRO A 666 -29.96 15.07 0.66
N PRO A 667 -29.80 15.72 1.82
CA PRO A 667 -30.49 16.99 2.12
C PRO A 667 -30.23 18.09 1.07
N ASP A 668 -29.04 18.09 0.48
CA ASP A 668 -28.59 19.07 -0.50
C ASP A 668 -28.09 18.38 -1.78
N LEU A 669 -28.49 18.93 -2.92
CA LEU A 669 -27.98 18.61 -4.24
C LEU A 669 -27.14 19.78 -4.75
N LEU A 670 -26.30 19.52 -5.75
CA LEU A 670 -25.54 20.54 -6.46
C LEU A 670 -26.09 20.73 -7.85
N GLU A 671 -26.32 21.99 -8.21
CA GLU A 671 -26.72 22.41 -9.54
C GLU A 671 -25.54 23.08 -10.24
N ILE A 672 -25.10 22.51 -11.36
CA ILE A 672 -23.96 22.99 -12.15
C ILE A 672 -24.48 23.56 -13.46
N HIS A 673 -24.07 24.79 -13.78
CA HIS A 673 -24.36 25.49 -15.03
C HIS A 673 -23.06 25.69 -15.84
N THR A 674 -23.13 25.59 -17.16
CA THR A 674 -21.98 25.80 -18.07
C THR A 674 -22.16 27.03 -18.96
N GLU A 675 -21.06 27.55 -19.52
CA GLU A 675 -21.07 28.65 -20.50
C GLU A 675 -21.75 28.23 -21.81
N SER A 676 -21.78 26.94 -22.12
CA SER A 676 -22.52 26.37 -23.26
C SER A 676 -24.03 26.21 -23.00
N GLY A 677 -24.54 26.67 -21.85
CA GLY A 677 -25.96 26.64 -21.50
C GLY A 677 -26.46 25.34 -20.86
N GLY A 678 -25.57 24.39 -20.54
CA GLY A 678 -25.94 23.14 -19.86
C GLY A 678 -26.22 23.35 -18.37
N ARG A 679 -27.19 22.60 -17.81
CA ARG A 679 -27.57 22.60 -16.39
C ARG A 679 -27.76 21.18 -15.88
N LEU A 680 -27.09 20.76 -14.80
CA LEU A 680 -27.30 19.44 -14.18
C LEU A 680 -27.46 19.56 -12.67
N LEU A 681 -28.46 18.85 -12.12
CA LEU A 681 -28.66 18.69 -10.68
C LEU A 681 -28.24 17.28 -10.24
N LEU A 682 -27.31 17.18 -9.29
CA LEU A 682 -26.64 15.93 -8.93
C LEU A 682 -26.24 15.90 -7.46
N THR A 683 -25.99 14.70 -6.91
CA THR A 683 -25.50 14.60 -5.52
C THR A 683 -24.07 15.16 -5.40
N PRO A 684 -23.67 15.67 -4.23
CA PRO A 684 -22.32 16.21 -4.01
C PRO A 684 -21.17 15.24 -4.35
N ALA A 685 -21.41 13.93 -4.16
CA ALA A 685 -20.43 12.86 -4.38
C ALA A 685 -20.29 12.46 -5.85
N THR A 686 -21.32 12.67 -6.66
CA THR A 686 -21.36 12.34 -8.09
C THR A 686 -20.19 12.98 -8.83
N LYS A 687 -19.38 12.19 -9.54
CA LYS A 687 -18.17 12.69 -10.22
C LYS A 687 -18.50 13.15 -11.64
N LEU A 688 -17.93 14.29 -12.04
CA LEU A 688 -17.91 14.76 -13.44
C LEU A 688 -16.49 14.73 -13.99
N MET A 689 -16.37 14.57 -15.30
CA MET A 689 -15.07 14.58 -15.98
C MET A 689 -14.58 16.03 -16.19
N VAL A 690 -13.36 16.33 -15.73
CA VAL A 690 -12.72 17.65 -15.77
C VAL A 690 -11.44 17.65 -16.61
N LYS A 691 -11.23 18.69 -17.42
CA LYS A 691 -10.02 18.88 -18.26
C LYS A 691 -8.82 19.35 -17.43
N ARG A 692 -7.64 18.73 -17.63
CA ARG A 692 -6.33 19.15 -17.07
C ARG A 692 -5.26 19.14 -18.18
N GLU A 693 -4.09 19.73 -17.92
CA GLU A 693 -3.02 19.95 -18.91
C GLU A 693 -2.38 18.67 -19.49
N ARG A 694 -2.45 17.52 -18.78
CA ARG A 694 -1.88 16.25 -19.25
C ARG A 694 -2.95 15.23 -19.63
N GLU A 695 -3.91 14.94 -18.75
CA GLU A 695 -5.01 13.99 -18.99
C GLU A 695 -6.29 14.40 -18.21
N PRO A 696 -7.49 14.09 -18.72
CA PRO A 696 -8.76 14.32 -18.00
C PRO A 696 -8.85 13.55 -16.67
N ARG A 697 -9.59 14.09 -15.69
CA ARG A 697 -9.78 13.44 -14.38
C ARG A 697 -11.23 13.55 -13.89
N TRP A 698 -11.73 12.50 -13.25
CA TRP A 698 -13.00 12.50 -12.53
C TRP A 698 -12.90 13.23 -11.19
N ILE A 699 -13.77 14.22 -11.00
CA ILE A 699 -13.80 15.05 -9.78
C ILE A 699 -15.22 15.07 -9.23
N PRO A 700 -15.44 14.78 -7.93
CA PRO A 700 -16.75 14.94 -7.29
C PRO A 700 -17.33 16.34 -7.48
N ALA A 701 -18.63 16.42 -7.71
CA ALA A 701 -19.34 17.67 -8.01
C ALA A 701 -19.12 18.75 -6.94
N GLN A 702 -18.99 18.37 -5.67
CA GLN A 702 -18.71 19.30 -4.56
C GLN A 702 -17.38 20.04 -4.65
N PHE A 703 -16.44 19.56 -5.46
CA PHE A 703 -15.16 20.22 -5.71
C PHE A 703 -15.14 21.02 -7.02
N ILE A 704 -16.22 21.00 -7.80
CA ILE A 704 -16.33 21.77 -9.04
C ILE A 704 -16.69 23.22 -8.68
N ARG A 705 -15.93 24.15 -9.24
CA ARG A 705 -16.10 25.60 -9.05
C ARG A 705 -16.37 26.28 -10.39
N ARG A 706 -16.94 27.49 -10.38
CA ARG A 706 -16.99 28.37 -11.56
C ARG A 706 -15.59 28.50 -12.18
N GLY A 707 -15.50 28.39 -13.49
CA GLY A 707 -14.23 28.36 -14.21
C GLY A 707 -13.66 26.97 -14.49
N THR A 708 -14.15 25.93 -13.81
CA THR A 708 -13.73 24.53 -14.08
C THR A 708 -14.17 24.13 -15.47
N ILE A 709 -13.30 23.48 -16.26
CA ILE A 709 -13.65 22.99 -17.60
C ILE A 709 -14.13 21.54 -17.49
N VAL A 710 -15.40 21.28 -17.76
CA VAL A 710 -16.07 19.97 -17.67
C VAL A 710 -16.40 19.41 -19.05
N ALA A 711 -16.51 18.08 -19.12
CA ALA A 711 -16.96 17.38 -20.33
C ALA A 711 -18.49 17.43 -20.45
N THR A 712 -18.98 17.86 -21.62
CA THR A 712 -20.40 17.81 -21.98
C THR A 712 -20.60 17.23 -23.38
N ALA A 713 -21.76 16.68 -23.69
CA ALA A 713 -22.21 16.32 -25.04
C ALA A 713 -22.91 17.50 -25.71
N ALA A 714 -22.69 17.68 -27.01
CA ALA A 714 -23.56 18.53 -27.83
C ALA A 714 -24.93 17.86 -27.99
N GLY A 715 -26.00 18.63 -28.19
CA GLY A 715 -27.35 18.06 -28.37
C GLY A 715 -27.40 17.06 -29.53
N GLY A 716 -27.92 15.86 -29.27
CA GLY A 716 -28.12 14.82 -30.28
C GLY A 716 -29.22 15.16 -31.30
N VAL A 717 -29.24 14.43 -32.42
CA VAL A 717 -30.18 14.64 -33.52
C VAL A 717 -31.04 13.40 -33.72
N ALA A 718 -32.33 13.59 -34.01
CA ALA A 718 -33.18 12.50 -34.47
C ALA A 718 -32.67 12.01 -35.85
N VAL A 719 -32.51 10.70 -35.99
CA VAL A 719 -32.11 10.02 -37.22
C VAL A 719 -33.18 9.00 -37.58
N ASP A 720 -33.27 8.60 -38.86
CA ASP A 720 -34.24 7.58 -39.28
C ASP A 720 -34.03 6.29 -38.48
N GLY A 721 -35.01 5.94 -37.63
CA GLY A 721 -34.99 4.76 -36.78
C GLY A 721 -34.38 4.93 -35.38
N GLY A 722 -34.05 6.16 -34.92
CA GLY A 722 -33.58 6.35 -33.54
C GLY A 722 -33.02 7.75 -33.22
N PHE A 723 -32.29 7.86 -32.10
CA PHE A 723 -31.64 9.09 -31.66
C PHE A 723 -30.11 8.92 -31.68
N ALA A 724 -29.38 9.88 -32.25
CA ALA A 724 -27.93 9.89 -32.29
C ALA A 724 -27.36 10.94 -31.31
N PRO A 725 -26.66 10.53 -30.23
CA PRO A 725 -25.97 11.42 -29.30
C PRO A 725 -24.97 12.37 -29.98
N GLY A 726 -24.86 13.62 -29.52
CA GLY A 726 -23.93 14.60 -30.09
C GLY A 726 -22.51 14.59 -29.46
N PRO A 727 -21.47 15.01 -30.21
CA PRO A 727 -20.07 14.83 -29.82
C PRO A 727 -19.68 15.53 -28.51
N MET A 728 -18.64 15.01 -27.86
CA MET A 728 -18.08 15.58 -26.63
C MET A 728 -17.47 16.96 -26.88
N GLN A 729 -17.73 17.87 -25.96
CA GLN A 729 -17.21 19.22 -25.91
C GLN A 729 -16.69 19.53 -24.50
N TRP A 730 -15.68 20.39 -24.44
CA TRP A 730 -15.17 20.93 -23.19
C TRP A 730 -15.77 22.31 -22.99
N THR A 731 -16.50 22.49 -21.90
CA THR A 731 -17.16 23.75 -21.58
C THR A 731 -16.78 24.21 -20.19
N ARG A 732 -16.74 25.52 -19.99
CA ARG A 732 -16.41 26.10 -18.69
C ARG A 732 -17.67 26.17 -17.84
N VAL A 733 -17.57 25.80 -16.57
CA VAL A 733 -18.64 25.95 -15.59
C VAL A 733 -18.85 27.45 -15.33
N SER A 734 -20.04 27.94 -15.65
CA SER A 734 -20.42 29.34 -15.47
C SER A 734 -20.90 29.62 -14.05
N ASN A 735 -21.49 28.62 -13.38
CA ASN A 735 -22.04 28.77 -12.04
C ASN A 735 -22.26 27.40 -11.36
N VAL A 736 -22.15 27.35 -10.03
CA VAL A 736 -22.46 26.16 -9.21
C VAL A 736 -23.30 26.63 -8.03
N ARG A 737 -24.46 26.02 -7.79
CA ARG A 737 -25.38 26.38 -6.71
C ARG A 737 -25.74 25.13 -5.90
N VAL A 738 -25.85 25.28 -4.60
CA VAL A 738 -26.46 24.24 -3.75
C VAL A 738 -27.97 24.42 -3.83
N VAL A 739 -28.69 23.33 -4.06
CA VAL A 739 -30.17 23.31 -4.14
C VAL A 739 -30.66 22.27 -3.13
N PRO A 740 -31.55 22.64 -2.19
CA PRO A 740 -32.11 21.68 -1.25
C PRO A 740 -32.90 20.61 -1.99
N SER A 741 -32.89 19.37 -1.49
CA SER A 741 -33.64 18.27 -2.10
C SER A 741 -35.16 18.34 -1.90
N ASN A 742 -35.64 19.37 -1.19
CA ASN A 742 -37.05 19.61 -0.87
C ASN A 742 -38.00 19.32 -2.05
N GLY A 743 -38.94 18.40 -1.83
CA GLY A 743 -39.92 17.94 -2.81
C GLY A 743 -39.49 16.75 -3.68
N ARG A 744 -38.23 16.31 -3.64
CA ARG A 744 -37.77 15.09 -4.34
C ARG A 744 -37.81 13.88 -3.42
N THR A 745 -38.40 12.81 -3.90
CA THR A 745 -38.45 11.54 -3.18
C THR A 745 -37.20 10.70 -3.42
N SER A 746 -36.56 10.80 -4.59
CA SER A 746 -35.44 9.96 -5.02
C SER A 746 -34.40 10.71 -5.88
N VAL A 747 -33.16 10.21 -5.87
CA VAL A 747 -32.10 10.46 -6.88
C VAL A 747 -31.74 9.16 -7.55
N TYR A 748 -31.18 9.23 -8.75
CA TYR A 748 -31.10 8.10 -9.68
C TYR A 748 -29.70 7.91 -10.23
N ASP A 749 -29.31 6.66 -10.46
CA ASP A 749 -28.07 6.28 -11.16
C ASP A 749 -28.36 5.17 -12.16
N LEU A 750 -27.49 5.04 -13.17
CA LEU A 750 -27.62 4.06 -14.25
C LEU A 750 -26.33 3.24 -14.35
N THR A 751 -26.48 1.91 -14.31
CA THR A 751 -25.39 1.02 -14.71
C THR A 751 -25.44 0.83 -16.22
N VAL A 752 -24.41 1.30 -16.92
CA VAL A 752 -24.32 1.23 -18.38
C VAL A 752 -23.26 0.22 -18.80
N GLY A 753 -23.64 -0.75 -19.63
CA GLY A 753 -22.76 -1.84 -20.02
C GLY A 753 -21.53 -1.36 -20.77
N ASP A 754 -20.38 -1.92 -20.43
CA ASP A 754 -19.06 -1.56 -20.94
C ASP A 754 -18.72 -0.05 -20.85
N SER A 755 -19.36 0.71 -19.95
CA SER A 755 -19.05 2.14 -19.73
C SER A 755 -19.14 2.56 -18.25
N HIS A 756 -18.12 3.31 -17.81
CA HIS A 756 -18.05 3.84 -16.44
C HIS A 756 -18.81 5.16 -16.25
N ALA A 757 -19.69 5.53 -17.18
CA ALA A 757 -20.38 6.81 -17.17
C ALA A 757 -21.64 6.83 -18.05
N PHE A 758 -22.50 7.83 -17.86
CA PHE A 758 -23.64 8.13 -18.73
C PHE A 758 -23.81 9.63 -18.93
N ILE A 759 -24.60 10.03 -19.93
CA ILE A 759 -24.87 11.44 -20.26
C ILE A 759 -26.17 11.88 -19.60
N ALA A 760 -26.11 12.92 -18.76
CA ALA A 760 -27.27 13.52 -18.10
C ALA A 760 -27.27 15.05 -18.28
N ASN A 761 -28.32 15.61 -18.87
CA ASN A 761 -28.41 17.02 -19.30
C ASN A 761 -27.19 17.48 -20.10
N GLY A 762 -26.65 16.57 -20.92
CA GLY A 762 -25.42 16.78 -21.67
C GLY A 762 -24.14 16.72 -20.83
N PHE A 763 -24.14 16.44 -19.53
CA PHE A 763 -22.90 16.24 -18.77
C PHE A 763 -22.48 14.79 -18.76
N LEU A 764 -21.18 14.54 -18.76
CA LEU A 764 -20.65 13.20 -18.56
C LEU A 764 -20.54 12.88 -17.06
N VAL A 765 -21.41 11.99 -16.59
CA VAL A 765 -21.59 11.62 -15.18
C VAL A 765 -21.01 10.23 -14.92
N HIS A 766 -20.16 10.09 -13.90
CA HIS A 766 -19.57 8.81 -13.52
C HIS A 766 -20.63 7.88 -12.92
N ASN A 767 -20.71 6.65 -13.42
CA ASN A 767 -21.57 5.57 -12.95
C ASN A 767 -21.04 5.01 -11.61
N THR A 768 -21.91 4.56 -10.70
CA THR A 768 -21.50 3.77 -9.51
C THR A 768 -20.86 2.44 -9.92
N ALA A 769 -19.55 2.45 -10.20
CA ALA A 769 -18.74 1.25 -10.37
C ALA A 769 -17.97 0.94 -9.07
N ALA A 770 -18.19 -0.25 -8.51
CA ALA A 770 -17.65 -0.67 -7.21
C ALA A 770 -16.15 -1.05 -7.21
N ALA A 771 -15.38 -0.73 -8.26
CA ALA A 771 -13.99 -1.20 -8.38
C ALA A 771 -13.14 -0.38 -9.39
N VAL A 772 -11.91 0.04 -9.05
CA VAL A 772 -10.91 0.59 -9.99
C VAL A 772 -9.57 -0.18 -9.92
N ARG A 773 -9.00 -0.57 -11.06
CA ARG A 773 -7.72 -1.30 -11.14
C ARG A 773 -6.51 -0.38 -10.86
N ASP A 774 -5.58 -0.82 -10.02
CA ASP A 774 -4.32 -0.12 -9.71
C ASP A 774 -3.40 0.00 -10.95
N GLU A 775 -3.09 1.23 -11.36
CA GLU A 775 -2.21 1.54 -12.50
C GLU A 775 -0.71 1.39 -12.18
N PHE A 776 -0.32 1.08 -10.94
CA PHE A 776 1.08 0.85 -10.55
C PHE A 776 1.33 -0.56 -9.98
N GLY A 777 0.92 -1.59 -10.73
CA GLY A 777 1.80 -2.75 -10.94
C GLY A 777 1.39 -4.13 -10.42
N GLU A 778 0.16 -4.35 -9.94
CA GLU A 778 -0.28 -5.70 -9.52
C GLU A 778 -1.68 -6.12 -9.98
N GLY A 779 -2.38 -5.31 -10.78
CA GLY A 779 -3.65 -5.72 -11.40
C GLY A 779 -4.80 -6.02 -10.42
N ARG A 780 -4.80 -5.40 -9.23
CA ARG A 780 -5.88 -5.51 -8.24
C ARG A 780 -6.83 -4.32 -8.32
N TRP A 781 -8.07 -4.55 -7.91
CA TRP A 781 -9.13 -3.55 -7.78
C TRP A 781 -9.02 -2.80 -6.43
N THR A 782 -9.28 -1.49 -6.42
CA THR A 782 -9.11 -0.55 -5.33
C THR A 782 -10.32 0.40 -5.24
N LEU A 783 -10.72 0.78 -4.03
CA LEU A 783 -11.80 1.73 -3.74
C LEU A 783 -11.21 3.04 -3.17
N GLU A 784 -11.68 4.19 -3.62
CA GLU A 784 -11.35 5.52 -3.08
C GLU A 784 -12.39 5.97 -2.02
N ALA A 785 -11.97 6.62 -0.92
CA ALA A 785 -12.87 7.25 0.06
C ALA A 785 -12.34 8.62 0.57
N GLY A 786 -13.27 9.54 0.88
CA GLY A 786 -13.06 10.90 1.41
C GLY A 786 -13.75 11.11 2.79
N ALA A 787 -13.34 12.17 3.51
CA ALA A 787 -13.30 12.28 4.97
C ALA A 787 -14.54 12.86 5.72
N LEU A 788 -14.75 12.46 6.99
CA LEU A 788 -15.20 13.35 8.11
C LEU A 788 -14.81 12.82 9.53
N VAL A 789 -14.37 13.80 10.34
CA VAL A 789 -13.96 14.00 11.76
C VAL A 789 -14.00 12.89 12.83
N LEU A 790 -12.92 12.89 13.62
CA LEU A 790 -12.58 12.07 14.79
C LEU A 790 -12.92 12.80 16.10
N ALA A 791 -13.80 12.26 16.93
CA ALA A 791 -13.84 12.46 18.39
C ALA A 791 -14.56 11.27 19.02
N ASP A 792 -14.04 10.75 20.13
CA ASP A 792 -14.58 9.56 20.80
C ASP A 792 -15.98 9.86 21.38
N LYS A 793 -16.97 9.03 21.06
CA LYS A 793 -18.37 9.09 21.56
C LYS A 793 -19.19 10.35 21.25
N GLY A 794 -18.68 11.32 20.49
CA GLY A 794 -19.44 12.48 20.01
C GLY A 794 -19.83 13.52 21.08
N LEU A 795 -19.03 13.65 22.15
CA LEU A 795 -19.32 14.54 23.30
C LEU A 795 -18.55 15.88 23.31
N ALA A 796 -17.69 16.15 22.33
CA ALA A 796 -16.98 17.42 22.19
C ALA A 796 -17.97 18.58 21.95
N CYS A 797 -18.28 19.33 23.01
CA CYS A 797 -19.33 20.36 22.99
C CYS A 797 -18.77 21.74 23.39
N LEU A 798 -19.35 22.79 22.81
CA LEU A 798 -19.16 24.18 23.21
C LEU A 798 -20.19 24.53 24.28
N HIS A 799 -19.82 25.32 25.28
CA HIS A 799 -20.80 25.98 26.16
C HIS A 799 -21.76 26.86 25.33
N PRO A 800 -23.06 26.95 25.68
CA PRO A 800 -24.03 27.80 24.98
C PRO A 800 -23.53 29.23 24.68
N GLU A 801 -22.87 29.87 25.64
CA GLU A 801 -22.33 31.24 25.54
C GLU A 801 -21.03 31.37 24.73
N SER A 802 -20.41 30.25 24.32
CA SER A 802 -19.17 30.30 23.54
C SER A 802 -19.41 30.96 22.18
N GLN A 803 -18.55 31.92 21.85
CA GLN A 803 -18.63 32.67 20.59
C GLN A 803 -18.12 31.83 19.42
N VAL A 804 -18.86 31.81 18.33
CA VAL A 804 -18.46 31.19 17.06
C VAL A 804 -18.60 32.22 15.94
N PHE A 805 -17.69 32.19 14.97
CA PHE A 805 -17.76 33.11 13.84
C PHE A 805 -18.71 32.54 12.78
N VAL A 806 -19.86 33.18 12.60
CA VAL A 806 -20.91 32.74 11.68
C VAL A 806 -21.46 33.93 10.90
N ASP A 807 -21.61 33.75 9.59
CA ASP A 807 -22.11 34.76 8.64
C ASP A 807 -21.40 36.13 8.78
N GLY A 808 -20.08 36.10 9.01
CA GLY A 808 -19.27 37.31 9.12
C GLY A 808 -19.31 37.99 10.49
N SER A 809 -19.84 37.36 11.54
CA SER A 809 -19.89 37.96 12.87
C SER A 809 -19.66 36.94 14.00
N TRP A 810 -19.09 37.38 15.12
CA TRP A 810 -19.00 36.57 16.34
C TRP A 810 -20.38 36.48 16.99
N THR A 811 -20.89 35.25 17.10
CA THR A 811 -22.24 34.97 17.57
C THR A 811 -22.19 33.88 18.64
N PRO A 812 -22.88 34.02 19.79
CA PRO A 812 -23.02 32.95 20.76
C PRO A 812 -23.64 31.70 20.13
N VAL A 813 -23.04 30.53 20.32
CA VAL A 813 -23.47 29.30 19.64
C VAL A 813 -24.91 28.92 19.96
N HIS A 814 -25.42 29.23 21.15
CA HIS A 814 -26.80 28.94 21.53
C HIS A 814 -27.84 29.72 20.71
N SER A 815 -27.52 30.94 20.30
CA SER A 815 -28.43 31.81 19.54
C SER A 815 -28.63 31.32 18.11
N LEU A 816 -27.75 30.44 17.63
CA LEU A 816 -27.83 29.78 16.34
C LEU A 816 -28.76 28.55 16.36
N PHE A 817 -29.15 28.07 17.54
CA PHE A 817 -30.01 26.90 17.68
C PHE A 817 -31.48 27.27 17.50
N ARG A 818 -32.13 26.68 16.50
CA ARG A 818 -33.55 26.90 16.23
C ARG A 818 -34.40 25.78 16.78
N GLU A 819 -35.12 26.08 17.86
CA GLU A 819 -36.01 25.15 18.55
C GLU A 819 -37.17 24.69 17.66
N ASP A 820 -37.71 25.58 16.82
CA ASP A 820 -38.84 25.30 15.92
C ASP A 820 -38.52 24.26 14.84
N ARG A 821 -37.22 24.03 14.58
CA ARG A 821 -36.72 23.07 13.58
C ARG A 821 -35.84 21.98 14.17
N ALA A 822 -35.74 21.93 15.49
CA ALA A 822 -34.91 20.94 16.16
C ALA A 822 -35.60 19.57 16.11
N VAL A 823 -34.81 18.52 15.83
CA VAL A 823 -35.25 17.14 15.91
C VAL A 823 -34.42 16.43 16.96
N THR A 824 -35.09 15.79 17.93
CA THR A 824 -34.41 14.97 18.93
C THR A 824 -34.14 13.57 18.35
N VAL A 825 -32.88 13.16 18.36
CA VAL A 825 -32.43 11.86 17.87
C VAL A 825 -31.74 11.11 19.01
N GLY A 826 -32.04 9.82 19.17
CA GLY A 826 -31.38 8.97 20.16
C GLY A 826 -30.02 8.51 19.66
N VAL A 827 -28.95 8.85 20.37
CA VAL A 827 -27.58 8.38 20.10
C VAL A 827 -27.10 7.64 21.34
N ASP A 828 -26.84 6.33 21.21
CA ASP A 828 -26.43 5.44 22.32
C ASP A 828 -27.34 5.49 23.57
N GLY A 829 -28.64 5.74 23.36
CA GLY A 829 -29.64 5.80 24.43
C GLY A 829 -29.86 7.20 25.02
N GLU A 830 -29.05 8.20 24.62
CA GLU A 830 -29.18 9.58 25.08
C GLU A 830 -29.85 10.49 24.02
N PRO A 831 -30.75 11.39 24.40
CA PRO A 831 -31.40 12.31 23.47
C PRO A 831 -30.45 13.45 23.05
N VAL A 832 -30.33 13.66 21.74
CA VAL A 832 -29.54 14.74 21.13
C VAL A 832 -30.47 15.59 20.27
N ASP A 833 -30.58 16.88 20.55
CA ASP A 833 -31.38 17.78 19.73
C ASP A 833 -30.52 18.31 18.58
N ILE A 834 -30.97 18.14 17.34
CA ILE A 834 -30.24 18.60 16.15
C ILE A 834 -31.08 19.67 15.46
N SER A 835 -30.53 20.86 15.33
CA SER A 835 -31.16 21.98 14.62
C SER A 835 -30.39 22.27 13.32
N PRO A 836 -31.05 22.27 12.15
CA PRO A 836 -30.40 22.63 10.89
C PRO A 836 -29.96 24.10 10.91
N LEU A 837 -28.69 24.34 10.55
CA LEU A 837 -28.04 25.66 10.65
C LEU A 837 -27.86 26.27 9.24
N GLY A 838 -27.08 25.62 8.38
CA GLY A 838 -26.86 26.04 6.99
C GLY A 838 -26.16 27.39 6.85
N ARG A 839 -25.32 27.79 7.82
CA ARG A 839 -24.67 29.11 7.86
C ARG A 839 -23.18 29.02 7.62
N GLU A 840 -22.58 30.08 7.06
CA GLU A 840 -21.15 30.08 6.76
C GLU A 840 -20.35 30.31 8.04
N THR A 841 -19.32 29.50 8.26
CA THR A 841 -18.38 29.60 9.37
C THR A 841 -16.95 29.46 8.86
N LEU A 842 -15.98 29.61 9.77
CA LEU A 842 -14.56 29.46 9.47
C LEU A 842 -14.10 28.04 9.79
N ALA A 843 -13.37 27.43 8.88
CA ALA A 843 -12.63 26.19 9.13
C ALA A 843 -11.15 26.39 8.77
N VAL A 844 -10.27 25.63 9.41
CA VAL A 844 -8.85 25.60 9.05
C VAL A 844 -8.59 24.45 8.08
N ASP A 845 -7.95 24.72 6.94
CA ASP A 845 -7.42 23.68 6.06
C ASP A 845 -6.19 23.04 6.74
N PRO A 846 -6.22 21.74 7.06
CA PRO A 846 -5.14 21.07 7.81
C PRO A 846 -3.84 20.87 7.01
N LEU A 847 -3.85 21.05 5.68
CA LEU A 847 -2.67 20.93 4.84
C LEU A 847 -1.96 22.28 4.66
N THR A 848 -2.72 23.36 4.65
CA THR A 848 -2.22 24.71 4.38
C THR A 848 -2.23 25.63 5.59
N TYR A 849 -2.90 25.22 6.68
CA TYR A 849 -3.19 26.03 7.88
C TYR A 849 -3.84 27.38 7.55
N THR A 850 -4.60 27.43 6.46
CA THR A 850 -5.34 28.64 6.06
C THR A 850 -6.79 28.56 6.50
N ILE A 851 -7.37 29.71 6.83
CA ILE A 851 -8.80 29.79 7.15
C ILE A 851 -9.57 29.80 5.83
N VAL A 852 -10.53 28.88 5.72
CA VAL A 852 -11.42 28.76 4.57
C VAL A 852 -12.88 28.81 5.04
N PRO A 853 -13.76 29.53 4.33
CA PRO A 853 -15.20 29.46 4.60
C PRO A 853 -15.72 28.04 4.39
N ARG A 854 -16.56 27.59 5.32
CA ARG A 854 -17.29 26.33 5.23
C ARG A 854 -18.70 26.54 5.74
N THR A 855 -19.66 25.84 5.15
CA THR A 855 -21.04 25.87 5.65
C THR A 855 -21.19 24.87 6.78
N ALA A 856 -21.58 25.35 7.96
CA ALA A 856 -22.01 24.51 9.06
C ALA A 856 -23.45 24.05 8.81
N SER A 857 -23.66 22.77 8.49
CA SER A 857 -24.93 22.23 8.05
C SER A 857 -25.98 22.12 9.17
N PHE A 858 -25.55 21.77 10.39
CA PHE A 858 -26.43 21.65 11.55
C PHE A 858 -25.67 21.98 12.83
N LEU A 859 -26.42 22.32 13.87
CA LEU A 859 -25.95 22.49 15.23
C LEU A 859 -26.59 21.40 16.10
N ALA A 860 -25.77 20.64 16.82
CA ALA A 860 -26.24 19.61 17.74
C ALA A 860 -26.12 20.09 19.19
N ARG A 861 -27.19 19.93 19.96
CA ARG A 861 -27.27 20.24 21.39
C ARG A 861 -27.38 18.93 22.17
N ARG A 862 -26.47 18.74 23.12
CA ARG A 862 -26.43 17.58 24.02
C ARG A 862 -26.56 18.03 25.46
N ARG A 863 -27.15 17.18 26.30
CA ARG A 863 -27.13 17.36 27.76
C ARG A 863 -25.77 16.91 28.28
N TYR A 864 -25.13 17.77 29.08
CA TYR A 864 -23.85 17.48 29.72
C TYR A 864 -23.91 17.88 31.19
N SER A 865 -23.48 16.99 32.08
CA SER A 865 -23.50 17.17 33.54
C SER A 865 -22.11 17.10 34.18
N GLY A 866 -21.05 17.05 33.36
CA GLY A 866 -19.66 17.01 33.82
C GLY A 866 -19.02 18.39 33.97
N PRO A 867 -17.73 18.44 34.38
CA PRO A 867 -16.98 19.69 34.51
C PRO A 867 -16.69 20.30 33.12
N MET A 868 -16.90 21.60 32.97
CA MET A 868 -16.47 22.36 31.79
C MET A 868 -15.13 23.03 32.07
N LEU A 869 -14.28 23.12 31.04
CA LEU A 869 -13.01 23.86 31.11
C LEU A 869 -13.16 25.20 30.40
N SER A 870 -12.86 26.29 31.09
CA SER A 870 -12.73 27.62 30.49
C SER A 870 -11.27 27.90 30.20
N VAL A 871 -10.97 28.17 28.93
CA VAL A 871 -9.64 28.51 28.43
C VAL A 871 -9.63 29.98 28.11
N THR A 872 -8.66 30.70 28.67
CA THR A 872 -8.38 32.11 28.35
C THR A 872 -7.00 32.17 27.71
N LEU A 873 -6.94 32.68 26.49
CA LEU A 873 -5.68 32.91 25.77
C LEU A 873 -5.13 34.30 26.11
N ASP A 874 -3.83 34.48 25.94
CA ASP A 874 -3.15 35.78 26.08
C ASP A 874 -3.64 36.82 25.07
N SER A 875 -4.16 36.37 23.92
CA SER A 875 -4.91 37.18 22.94
C SER A 875 -6.23 37.75 23.48
N GLY A 876 -6.66 37.34 24.68
CA GLY A 876 -7.94 37.72 25.28
C GLY A 876 -9.13 36.88 24.80
N ALA A 877 -8.91 35.91 23.91
CA ALA A 877 -9.94 34.96 23.50
C ALA A 877 -10.32 34.01 24.64
N VAL A 878 -11.62 33.80 24.83
CA VAL A 878 -12.14 32.89 25.87
C VAL A 878 -13.06 31.86 25.23
N ALA A 879 -12.83 30.59 25.52
CA ALA A 879 -13.71 29.49 25.11
C ALA A 879 -14.01 28.57 26.29
N CYS A 880 -15.27 28.20 26.45
CA CYS A 880 -15.70 27.22 27.45
C CYS A 880 -16.13 25.93 26.74
N LEU A 881 -15.43 24.84 27.05
CA LEU A 881 -15.42 23.58 26.30
C LEU A 881 -15.50 22.38 27.25
N THR A 882 -15.96 21.24 26.76
CA THR A 882 -15.85 19.97 27.50
C THR A 882 -14.37 19.53 27.59
N PRO A 883 -13.97 18.76 28.62
CA PRO A 883 -12.57 18.35 28.82
C PRO A 883 -11.97 17.56 27.64
N ASP A 884 -12.81 16.79 26.95
CA ASP A 884 -12.49 15.97 25.78
C ASP A 884 -12.55 16.75 24.45
N HIS A 885 -12.91 18.04 24.48
CA HIS A 885 -12.99 18.85 23.26
C HIS A 885 -11.61 18.96 22.62
N LEU A 886 -11.50 18.60 21.34
CA LEU A 886 -10.24 18.64 20.63
C LEU A 886 -9.90 20.08 20.24
N VAL A 887 -8.71 20.53 20.64
CA VAL A 887 -8.12 21.82 20.30
C VAL A 887 -6.80 21.60 19.56
N MET A 888 -6.45 22.52 18.66
CA MET A 888 -5.27 22.38 17.81
C MET A 888 -4.05 23.06 18.46
N ASP A 889 -3.08 22.23 18.84
CA ASP A 889 -1.80 22.66 19.42
C ASP A 889 -0.96 23.45 18.40
N ALA A 890 -0.49 24.64 18.78
CA ALA A 890 0.26 25.51 17.89
C ALA A 890 1.71 25.06 17.62
N GLU A 891 2.36 24.35 18.56
CA GLU A 891 3.73 23.86 18.37
C GLU A 891 3.80 22.62 17.45
N GLY A 892 2.70 21.89 17.31
CA GLY A 892 2.64 20.60 16.61
C GLY A 892 1.67 20.51 15.43
N GLY A 893 0.63 21.36 15.36
CA GLY A 893 -0.45 21.24 14.38
C GLY A 893 -1.30 19.97 14.56
N ILE A 894 -1.34 19.43 15.78
CA ILE A 894 -2.03 18.18 16.13
C ILE A 894 -3.22 18.51 17.04
N TRP A 895 -4.35 17.84 16.81
CA TRP A 895 -5.53 17.91 17.68
C TRP A 895 -5.29 17.16 18.99
N ARG A 896 -5.51 17.81 20.13
CA ARG A 896 -5.40 17.22 21.48
C ARG A 896 -6.66 17.50 22.27
N GLU A 897 -7.03 16.59 23.17
CA GLU A 897 -8.11 16.86 24.13
C GLU A 897 -7.70 17.99 25.07
N LEU A 898 -8.61 18.93 25.29
CA LEU A 898 -8.33 20.12 26.07
C LEU A 898 -7.81 19.83 27.48
N GLN A 899 -8.33 18.79 28.14
CA GLN A 899 -7.90 18.38 29.49
C GLN A 899 -6.44 17.93 29.58
N THR A 900 -5.83 17.59 28.45
CA THR A 900 -4.42 17.19 28.39
C THR A 900 -3.48 18.39 28.29
N MET A 901 -4.02 19.60 28.16
CA MET A 901 -3.26 20.84 28.08
C MET A 901 -3.06 21.47 29.45
N ALA A 902 -1.81 21.82 29.76
CA ALA A 902 -1.47 22.55 30.98
C ALA A 902 -1.53 24.07 30.75
N PRO A 903 -1.82 24.89 31.79
CA PRO A 903 -1.68 26.34 31.71
C PRO A 903 -0.28 26.74 31.20
N GLY A 904 -0.23 27.57 30.15
CA GLY A 904 0.99 27.95 29.44
C GLY A 904 1.27 27.18 28.13
N GLY A 905 0.41 26.24 27.74
CA GLY A 905 0.43 25.65 26.39
C GLY A 905 -0.09 26.61 25.31
N THR A 906 0.37 26.44 24.06
CA THR A 906 0.04 27.29 22.91
C THR A 906 -1.07 26.70 22.05
N LEU A 907 -1.99 27.52 21.55
CA LEU A 907 -3.18 27.10 20.80
C LEU A 907 -3.41 28.00 19.60
N TRP A 908 -3.75 27.40 18.46
CA TRP A 908 -4.19 28.20 17.32
C TRP A 908 -5.54 28.85 17.61
N SER A 909 -5.58 30.19 17.54
CA SER A 909 -6.80 30.97 17.66
C SER A 909 -6.91 32.04 16.58
N VAL A 910 -8.14 32.41 16.24
CA VAL A 910 -8.42 33.61 15.45
C VAL A 910 -8.56 34.76 16.43
N ASP A 911 -7.81 35.84 16.22
CA ASP A 911 -7.83 37.00 17.11
C ASP A 911 -9.26 37.60 17.16
N PRO A 912 -9.92 37.61 18.34
CA PRO A 912 -11.29 38.07 18.48
C PRO A 912 -11.44 39.59 18.26
N THR A 913 -10.34 40.35 18.30
CA THR A 913 -10.31 41.79 17.99
C THR A 913 -10.17 42.10 16.51
N SER A 914 -9.91 41.08 15.68
CA SER A 914 -9.84 41.23 14.22
C SER A 914 -11.16 41.76 13.66
N SER A 915 -11.10 42.83 12.88
CA SER A 915 -12.30 43.39 12.27
C SER A 915 -12.90 42.38 11.29
N VAL A 916 -14.23 42.33 11.20
CA VAL A 916 -14.96 41.53 10.18
C VAL A 916 -14.38 41.79 8.79
N SER A 917 -14.00 43.04 8.51
CA SER A 917 -13.43 43.44 7.22
C SER A 917 -12.05 42.83 6.93
N ASP A 918 -11.24 42.54 7.96
CA ASP A 918 -9.91 41.94 7.79
C ASP A 918 -10.02 40.42 7.63
N ILE A 919 -10.94 39.79 8.38
CA ILE A 919 -11.29 38.36 8.23
C ILE A 919 -11.85 38.10 6.82
N THR A 920 -12.82 38.90 6.36
CA THR A 920 -13.41 38.78 5.02
C THR A 920 -12.40 39.09 3.90
N ARG A 921 -11.45 40.01 4.12
CA ARG A 921 -10.38 40.32 3.15
C ARG A 921 -9.37 39.17 3.03
N ALA A 922 -8.99 38.56 4.15
CA ALA A 922 -8.14 37.37 4.13
C ALA A 922 -8.82 36.18 3.42
N MET A 923 -10.15 36.04 3.56
CA MET A 923 -10.93 35.02 2.86
C MET A 923 -11.01 35.20 1.34
N THR A 924 -10.84 36.43 0.83
CA THR A 924 -11.04 36.76 -0.59
C THR A 924 -9.75 36.87 -1.41
N THR A 925 -8.62 37.21 -0.79
CA THR A 925 -7.35 37.47 -1.51
C THR A 925 -6.41 36.27 -1.59
N GLY A 926 -6.67 35.17 -0.88
CA GLY A 926 -5.84 33.95 -0.91
C GLY A 926 -4.45 34.10 -0.28
N ASN A 927 -4.09 35.28 0.21
CA ASN A 927 -2.88 35.55 0.99
C ASN A 927 -3.23 35.61 2.49
N GLY A 928 -3.53 34.45 3.08
CA GLY A 928 -3.85 34.31 4.50
C GLY A 928 -2.62 34.23 5.40
N GLU A 929 -1.60 35.05 5.19
CA GLU A 929 -0.37 34.96 5.99
C GLU A 929 -0.48 35.55 7.40
N VAL A 930 -1.60 36.18 7.78
CA VAL A 930 -1.79 36.69 9.16
C VAL A 930 -3.27 36.67 9.51
N LEU A 931 -3.70 35.76 10.39
CA LEU A 931 -4.96 35.83 11.17
C LEU A 931 -5.04 34.74 12.25
N LEU A 932 -4.25 33.67 12.11
CA LEU A 932 -4.06 32.69 13.17
C LEU A 932 -2.93 33.16 14.10
N SER A 933 -3.24 33.32 15.38
CA SER A 933 -2.28 33.59 16.46
C SER A 933 -2.04 32.30 17.26
N SER A 934 -0.80 32.09 17.70
CA SER A 934 -0.33 30.89 18.41
C SER A 934 -0.34 31.05 19.93
#